data_AF-A0A6I9UEG4-F1
#
_entry.id   AF-A0A6I9UEG4-F1
#
_cell.length_a   1.000
_cell.length_b   1.000
_cell.length_c   1.000
_cell.angle_alpha   90.00
_cell.angle_beta   90.00
_cell.angle_gamma   90.00
#
_symmetry.space_group_name_H-M   'P 1'
#
loop_
_entity.id
_entity.type
_entity.pdbx_description
1 polymer ?
#
loop_
_entity_poly.entity_id
_entity_poly.type
_entity_poly.pdbx_seq_one_letter_code
_entity_poly.pdbx_strand_id
1 'polypeptide(L)'
;MASGAETYPDSTNLKLRELLKEVQLDYSPANTTIINDVVSSIRDAINSISDGLQVTADVAPGFVRDVGADKVEFKFRKPKSIEVGGSYSFQCIAKPDVNVDLFLRLPKDCFHEKDYLNYRYHAKRFLYLCIIKNHLKLSSLVQDVKWSAFHNEARKPILVVYPAARLSDNTVFSLKIIPTASSLFTLSKLNFERNNIRSLSQATPKYNNSILEDMFIEDNADFIKRTFTGCKELREALLLLKVWARKSSLFVHDCLSGFLITVIVAYLASKSGKNRINSSMDPKQILRITLDFIANSKVWDSGLFFQPEGERSISDKDRKTKLQSFPIIICDSFANYNMAFRMSPSGFQELRDEAALALTCMDKCTDGGFDEIFMTKIDYPAKYDYCIRLNLKDNHDFHASGFCLDDECWRSYEQRVLCVIDQALRGRTKLIRVIWRNAPSEYDFENGLSMLDREAMFIGIAIGSMEEAFKQAVIGPSPEDRDKAVEFRKFWGDKATLRWFRDSRIAEVAVWEHEEWEKHLIIKEMTEHVLMRHLSLPKQNIISIVDQLDFVLCHGNRDPISLSKNLLKAFDDLSKQLRGLDDIPLRISSVQPLDSAFRLTSVFPPSPHPLAHEEGTRIKLEKLTATCIQPLEVMIQLEGSGNWPMDELAMEKTKSAFLLKIAESLHAKRGITCTATEDDVDVFMSGYAFRLKILHERGLSLVKRQGGAQAKRVLSSDKKLFLRGQHSSMINGLRGRYPIYGPVVRLAKRWVSAHLFSNSLTEEAIELLVAHLFLKPLPFRPPCSRITGFLRFLRLLSEYDWNFSPLTIDINGDFTPADVKEINENFMSNRKEYEKNLQNVKPAMFLATAYDKESEAWTGQSPTAADLRRLAAYATSSANFFTSIIMNNQIDSYGCERIFRTPLNNYNAVILLHRDKLPYPHRLLFPSEVKQGRHVLCGRASKTFQPFLSPGDMNGNSEELKNKLMVNFDPLRYFVTDIEREFPDIFKVWYDSFGGDAIGLTCGNQSSKKRGRDDNGEDNDLLDTLKAVGQLGKGFVKSVHFLKAPKLST
;
A
#
# COMPACT_ATOMS: atom_id res chain seq x y z
N MET A 1 24.15 35.43 13.35
CA MET A 1 23.75 36.71 12.72
C MET A 1 22.71 36.40 11.67
N ALA A 2 21.56 37.05 11.78
CA ALA A 2 20.41 36.84 10.92
C ALA A 2 20.66 37.46 9.53
N SER A 3 20.47 36.68 8.48
CA SER A 3 20.27 37.18 7.12
C SER A 3 18.88 36.76 6.67
N GLY A 4 18.05 37.76 6.39
CA GLY A 4 16.63 37.60 6.07
C GLY A 4 16.41 36.68 4.86
N ALA A 5 15.58 35.66 5.08
CA ALA A 5 14.84 35.04 4.01
C ALA A 5 13.61 35.93 3.76
N GLU A 6 13.47 36.42 2.53
CA GLU A 6 12.27 37.08 2.05
C GLU A 6 11.05 36.18 2.33
N THR A 7 10.17 36.64 3.21
CA THR A 7 8.89 35.98 3.53
C THR A 7 7.97 36.05 2.32
N TYR A 8 8.08 35.06 1.43
CA TYR A 8 6.93 34.59 0.67
C TYR A 8 5.81 34.25 1.67
N PRO A 9 4.53 34.60 1.40
CA PRO A 9 3.43 34.15 2.25
C PRO A 9 3.51 32.63 2.39
N ASP A 10 3.57 32.13 3.64
CA ASP A 10 3.78 30.70 3.96
C ASP A 10 2.82 29.85 3.12
N SER A 11 3.35 29.22 2.06
CA SER A 11 2.62 28.39 1.08
C SER A 11 1.70 27.39 1.77
N THR A 12 2.17 26.84 2.89
CA THR A 12 1.41 25.97 3.80
C THR A 12 0.10 26.59 4.26
N ASN A 13 0.12 27.85 4.69
CA ASN A 13 -1.06 28.54 5.22
C ASN A 13 -2.09 28.81 4.12
N LEU A 14 -1.65 29.02 2.88
CA LEU A 14 -2.56 29.14 1.74
C LEU A 14 -3.24 27.78 1.45
N LYS A 15 -2.45 26.70 1.34
CA LYS A 15 -2.96 25.33 1.13
C LYS A 15 -3.98 24.93 2.22
N LEU A 16 -3.66 25.21 3.50
CA LEU A 16 -4.57 24.95 4.63
C LEU A 16 -5.88 25.75 4.54
N ARG A 17 -5.83 27.01 4.11
CA ARG A 17 -7.05 27.83 3.92
C ARG A 17 -7.94 27.29 2.80
N GLU A 18 -7.36 26.86 1.68
CA GLU A 18 -8.14 26.23 0.59
C GLU A 18 -8.75 24.89 1.04
N LEU A 19 -7.97 24.05 1.72
CA LEU A 19 -8.50 22.81 2.30
C LEU A 19 -9.67 23.07 3.25
N LEU A 20 -9.57 24.08 4.12
CA LEU A 20 -10.64 24.45 5.04
C LEU A 20 -11.93 24.83 4.30
N LYS A 21 -11.84 25.60 3.20
CA LYS A 21 -13.01 25.92 2.36
C LYS A 21 -13.65 24.66 1.77
N GLU A 22 -12.83 23.70 1.36
CA GLU A 22 -13.32 22.43 0.80
C GLU A 22 -13.98 21.53 1.83
N VAL A 23 -13.45 21.44 3.06
CA VAL A 23 -13.91 20.48 4.07
C VAL A 23 -14.97 21.02 5.02
N GLN A 24 -15.07 22.33 5.18
CA GLN A 24 -16.05 22.96 6.07
C GLN A 24 -17.46 22.86 5.47
N LEU A 25 -18.46 22.55 6.31
CA LEU A 25 -19.87 22.60 5.93
C LEU A 25 -20.32 24.07 5.77
N ASP A 26 -21.12 24.36 4.75
CA ASP A 26 -21.77 25.66 4.60
C ASP A 26 -22.96 25.79 5.56
N TYR A 27 -22.82 26.64 6.57
CA TYR A 27 -23.88 26.98 7.54
C TYR A 27 -24.71 28.20 7.11
N SER A 28 -24.87 28.43 5.80
CA SER A 28 -25.76 29.46 5.28
C SER A 28 -27.20 29.32 5.80
N PRO A 29 -27.98 30.42 5.84
CA PRO A 29 -29.37 30.36 6.29
C PRO A 29 -30.20 29.33 5.52
N ALA A 30 -29.95 29.16 4.21
CA ALA A 30 -30.63 28.17 3.38
C ALA A 30 -30.42 26.73 3.88
N ASN A 31 -29.15 26.32 4.08
CA ASN A 31 -28.83 24.98 4.57
C ASN A 31 -29.33 24.76 6.01
N THR A 32 -29.25 25.81 6.83
CA THR A 32 -29.75 25.76 8.21
C THR A 32 -31.27 25.55 8.24
N THR A 33 -32.02 26.23 7.38
CA THR A 33 -33.47 26.02 7.24
C THR A 33 -33.80 24.60 6.81
N ILE A 34 -33.11 24.05 5.79
CA ILE A 34 -33.33 22.67 5.33
C ILE A 34 -33.15 21.66 6.48
N ILE A 35 -32.07 21.79 7.25
CA ILE A 35 -31.81 20.89 8.39
C ILE A 35 -32.88 21.07 9.47
N ASN A 36 -33.25 22.32 9.79
CA ASN A 36 -34.27 22.60 10.79
C ASN A 36 -35.66 22.07 10.40
N ASP A 37 -36.04 22.15 9.12
CA ASP A 37 -37.31 21.62 8.62
C ASP A 37 -37.37 20.09 8.76
N VAL A 38 -36.28 19.40 8.42
CA VAL A 38 -36.16 17.95 8.63
C VAL A 38 -36.23 17.60 10.12
N VAL A 39 -35.53 18.33 10.98
CA VAL A 39 -35.57 18.12 12.43
C VAL A 39 -36.97 18.39 12.99
N SER A 40 -37.67 19.42 12.49
CA SER A 40 -39.06 19.70 12.87
C SER A 40 -39.98 18.55 12.48
N SER A 41 -39.86 18.04 11.25
CA SER A 41 -40.65 16.89 10.79
C SER A 41 -40.41 15.63 11.63
N ILE A 42 -39.16 15.36 12.01
CA ILE A 42 -38.83 14.26 12.94
C ILE A 42 -39.49 14.47 14.29
N ARG A 43 -39.47 15.70 14.83
CA ARG A 43 -40.17 16.03 16.08
C ARG A 43 -41.68 15.82 15.94
N ASP A 44 -42.28 16.26 14.85
CA ASP A 44 -43.72 16.14 14.60
C ASP A 44 -44.14 14.66 14.47
N ALA A 45 -43.36 13.86 13.73
CA ALA A 45 -43.56 12.42 13.61
C ALA A 45 -43.49 11.72 14.98
N ILE A 46 -42.50 12.06 15.81
CA ILE A 46 -42.38 11.50 17.17
C ILE A 46 -43.50 12.00 18.10
N ASN A 47 -43.93 13.26 17.96
CA ASN A 47 -45.02 13.83 18.73
C ASN A 47 -46.40 13.25 18.36
N SER A 48 -46.54 12.68 17.16
CA SER A 48 -47.76 11.99 16.70
C SER A 48 -48.00 10.62 17.37
N ILE A 49 -46.97 10.05 18.01
CA ILE A 49 -47.04 8.73 18.66
C ILE A 49 -48.02 8.79 19.85
N SER A 50 -48.91 7.81 19.95
CA SER A 50 -49.86 7.69 21.06
C SER A 50 -49.15 7.45 22.39
N ASP A 51 -49.51 8.22 23.40
CA ASP A 51 -48.91 8.12 24.73
C ASP A 51 -49.49 6.92 25.51
N GLY A 52 -48.66 6.22 26.28
CA GLY A 52 -49.08 5.09 27.10
C GLY A 52 -49.17 3.73 26.38
N LEU A 53 -48.64 3.61 25.15
CA LEU A 53 -48.53 2.34 24.43
C LEU A 53 -47.77 1.31 25.27
N GLN A 54 -48.32 0.11 25.45
CA GLN A 54 -47.62 -0.95 26.16
C GLN A 54 -46.52 -1.54 25.27
N VAL A 55 -45.27 -1.50 25.75
CA VAL A 55 -44.11 -2.06 25.05
C VAL A 55 -43.64 -3.30 25.81
N THR A 56 -43.49 -4.41 25.09
CA THR A 56 -43.04 -5.72 25.61
C THR A 56 -41.82 -6.20 24.84
N ALA A 57 -41.25 -7.34 25.25
CA ALA A 57 -40.15 -7.98 24.54
C ALA A 57 -40.48 -8.35 23.08
N ASP A 58 -41.76 -8.52 22.74
CA ASP A 58 -42.23 -8.97 21.42
C ASP A 58 -41.92 -7.97 20.30
N VAL A 59 -41.61 -6.71 20.62
CA VAL A 59 -41.22 -5.70 19.63
C VAL A 59 -39.85 -6.03 19.02
N ALA A 60 -38.94 -6.63 19.78
CA ALA A 60 -37.63 -7.05 19.29
C ALA A 60 -37.11 -8.26 20.09
N PRO A 61 -37.74 -9.44 19.92
CA PRO A 61 -37.48 -10.60 20.77
C PRO A 61 -36.05 -11.13 20.60
N GLY A 62 -35.46 -11.00 19.40
CA GLY A 62 -34.09 -11.41 19.14
C GLY A 62 -33.06 -10.62 19.94
N PHE A 63 -33.19 -9.28 19.94
CA PHE A 63 -32.29 -8.41 20.70
C PHE A 63 -32.39 -8.66 22.21
N VAL A 64 -33.61 -8.70 22.74
CA VAL A 64 -33.85 -8.87 24.19
C VAL A 64 -33.27 -10.19 24.69
N ARG A 65 -33.46 -11.27 23.92
CA ARG A 65 -32.90 -12.59 24.22
C ARG A 65 -31.37 -12.56 24.21
N ASP A 66 -30.76 -12.02 23.16
CA ASP A 66 -29.31 -12.11 22.95
C ASP A 66 -28.51 -11.21 23.91
N VAL A 67 -29.10 -10.07 24.31
CA VAL A 67 -28.55 -9.18 25.36
C VAL A 67 -28.78 -9.76 26.77
N GLY A 68 -29.81 -10.59 26.96
CA GLY A 68 -30.08 -11.28 28.22
C GLY A 68 -30.79 -10.42 29.27
N ALA A 69 -31.65 -9.48 28.85
CA ALA A 69 -32.42 -8.64 29.76
C ALA A 69 -33.64 -9.39 30.32
N ASP A 70 -33.84 -9.36 31.64
CA ASP A 70 -34.87 -10.14 32.33
C ASP A 70 -36.20 -9.39 32.56
N LYS A 71 -36.19 -8.05 32.52
CA LYS A 71 -37.39 -7.21 32.70
C LYS A 71 -37.35 -6.01 31.77
N VAL A 72 -38.25 -5.98 30.79
CA VAL A 72 -38.19 -5.01 29.69
C VAL A 72 -39.52 -4.32 29.40
N GLU A 73 -40.60 -4.66 30.11
CA GLU A 73 -41.90 -4.04 29.89
C GLU A 73 -41.92 -2.60 30.42
N PHE A 74 -42.54 -1.70 29.65
CA PHE A 74 -42.83 -0.33 30.05
C PHE A 74 -44.00 0.24 29.25
N LYS A 75 -44.55 1.36 29.72
CA LYS A 75 -45.49 2.17 28.94
C LYS A 75 -44.72 3.26 28.24
N PHE A 76 -44.79 3.30 26.92
CA PHE A 76 -44.16 4.33 26.11
C PHE A 76 -44.66 5.71 26.56
N ARG A 77 -43.72 6.62 26.78
CA ARG A 77 -43.98 8.05 26.95
C ARG A 77 -43.21 8.82 25.89
N LYS A 78 -43.72 9.97 25.48
CA LYS A 78 -43.01 10.86 24.54
C LYS A 78 -41.65 11.31 25.12
N PRO A 79 -40.63 11.56 24.28
CA PRO A 79 -39.33 12.01 24.76
C PRO A 79 -39.43 13.38 25.42
N LYS A 80 -38.60 13.61 26.44
CA LYS A 80 -38.61 14.86 27.21
C LYS A 80 -38.12 16.06 26.39
N SER A 81 -37.11 15.85 25.55
CA SER A 81 -36.63 16.84 24.58
C SER A 81 -35.91 16.16 23.41
N ILE A 82 -35.84 16.87 22.29
CA ILE A 82 -35.09 16.48 21.08
C ILE A 82 -34.24 17.68 20.67
N GLU A 83 -32.93 17.59 20.92
CA GLU A 83 -31.99 18.71 20.78
C GLU A 83 -30.89 18.37 19.77
N VAL A 84 -30.43 19.37 19.02
CA VAL A 84 -29.35 19.18 18.04
C VAL A 84 -28.01 19.22 18.77
N GLY A 85 -27.23 18.15 18.64
CA GLY A 85 -25.97 17.94 19.32
C GLY A 85 -24.79 17.78 18.38
N GLY A 86 -23.71 17.21 18.93
CA GLY A 86 -22.53 16.80 18.17
C GLY A 86 -21.81 17.96 17.47
N SER A 87 -21.09 17.64 16.40
CA SER A 87 -20.24 18.63 15.69
C SER A 87 -21.03 19.74 15.00
N TYR A 88 -22.33 19.55 14.74
CA TYR A 88 -23.18 20.57 14.13
C TYR A 88 -23.40 21.76 15.07
N SER A 89 -23.61 21.50 16.36
CA SER A 89 -24.03 22.51 17.34
C SER A 89 -22.98 23.59 17.62
N PHE A 90 -21.72 23.35 17.25
CA PHE A 90 -20.60 24.28 17.36
C PHE A 90 -19.83 24.45 16.03
N GLN A 91 -20.47 24.15 14.90
CA GLN A 91 -20.01 24.40 13.53
C GLN A 91 -18.69 23.71 13.11
N CYS A 92 -18.47 22.47 13.57
CA CYS A 92 -17.23 21.72 13.33
C CYS A 92 -17.46 20.36 12.61
N ILE A 93 -18.52 20.24 11.80
CA ILE A 93 -18.64 19.13 10.85
C ILE A 93 -17.58 19.27 9.75
N ALA A 94 -16.85 18.18 9.51
CA ALA A 94 -15.93 18.06 8.38
C ALA A 94 -16.55 17.13 7.32
N LYS A 95 -16.61 17.57 6.06
CA LYS A 95 -16.99 16.77 4.88
C LYS A 95 -15.97 15.63 4.61
N PRO A 96 -16.33 14.57 3.85
CA PRO A 96 -17.61 14.33 3.18
C PRO A 96 -18.74 13.82 4.10
N ASP A 97 -18.42 13.29 5.28
CA ASP A 97 -19.42 12.70 6.17
C ASP A 97 -20.20 13.78 6.95
N VAL A 98 -21.31 14.24 6.38
CA VAL A 98 -22.22 15.19 7.02
C VAL A 98 -23.26 14.46 7.87
N ASN A 99 -22.97 14.36 9.17
CA ASN A 99 -23.84 13.74 10.16
C ASN A 99 -24.29 14.77 11.19
N VAL A 100 -25.61 14.91 11.38
CA VAL A 100 -26.21 15.75 12.42
C VAL A 100 -26.68 14.87 13.56
N ASP A 101 -26.12 15.06 14.75
CA ASP A 101 -26.52 14.29 15.93
C ASP A 101 -27.77 14.91 16.57
N LEU A 102 -28.78 14.10 16.88
CA LEU A 102 -29.99 14.48 17.59
C LEU A 102 -30.05 13.74 18.92
N PHE A 103 -29.91 14.49 20.01
CA PHE A 103 -30.06 13.96 21.35
C PHE A 103 -31.53 13.83 21.70
N LEU A 104 -31.95 12.60 21.97
CA LEU A 104 -33.31 12.25 22.32
C LEU A 104 -33.38 11.87 23.79
N ARG A 105 -33.95 12.77 24.61
CA ARG A 105 -33.98 12.58 26.06
C ARG A 105 -35.08 11.63 26.48
N LEU A 106 -34.67 10.45 26.96
CA LEU A 106 -35.57 9.40 27.42
C LEU A 106 -36.36 9.84 28.66
N PRO A 107 -37.67 9.60 28.71
CA PRO A 107 -38.51 9.98 29.85
C PRO A 107 -38.29 9.02 31.02
N LYS A 108 -38.09 9.56 32.23
CA LYS A 108 -37.83 8.76 33.44
C LYS A 108 -38.95 7.76 33.74
N ASP A 109 -40.19 8.11 33.42
CA ASP A 109 -41.39 7.28 33.67
C ASP A 109 -41.39 5.94 32.92
N CYS A 110 -40.57 5.79 31.87
CA CYS A 110 -40.39 4.51 31.14
C CYS A 110 -39.44 3.53 31.86
N PHE A 111 -38.71 3.98 32.88
CA PHE A 111 -37.64 3.22 33.51
C PHE A 111 -37.84 3.11 35.02
N HIS A 112 -37.49 1.95 35.56
CA HIS A 112 -37.42 1.70 36.99
C HIS A 112 -36.03 2.07 37.52
N GLU A 113 -35.93 2.49 38.78
CA GLU A 113 -34.68 2.87 39.46
C GLU A 113 -33.57 1.79 39.44
N LYS A 114 -33.92 0.53 39.15
CA LYS A 114 -33.03 -0.64 39.10
C LYS A 114 -32.78 -1.15 37.68
N ASP A 115 -33.20 -0.42 36.65
CA ASP A 115 -33.01 -0.82 35.25
C ASP A 115 -31.55 -0.68 34.80
N TYR A 116 -30.68 -0.10 35.62
CA TYR A 116 -29.23 -0.18 35.40
C TYR A 116 -28.67 -1.61 35.57
N LEU A 117 -29.44 -2.57 36.10
CA LEU A 117 -29.02 -3.96 36.26
C LEU A 117 -29.36 -4.81 35.03
N ASN A 118 -28.51 -5.81 34.76
CA ASN A 118 -28.79 -6.91 33.81
C ASN A 118 -29.33 -6.45 32.45
N TYR A 119 -28.71 -5.42 31.86
CA TYR A 119 -29.04 -4.89 30.53
C TYR A 119 -30.47 -4.37 30.34
N ARG A 120 -31.27 -4.23 31.40
CA ARG A 120 -32.66 -3.74 31.31
C ARG A 120 -32.74 -2.38 30.66
N TYR A 121 -31.83 -1.47 31.03
CA TYR A 121 -31.70 -0.15 30.41
C TYR A 121 -31.43 -0.25 28.90
N HIS A 122 -30.43 -1.05 28.50
CA HIS A 122 -30.07 -1.21 27.08
C HIS A 122 -31.22 -1.79 26.25
N ALA A 123 -31.92 -2.79 26.79
CA ALA A 123 -33.09 -3.39 26.15
C ALA A 123 -34.25 -2.39 26.04
N LYS A 124 -34.62 -1.71 27.13
CA LYS A 124 -35.69 -0.69 27.10
C LYS A 124 -35.35 0.48 26.19
N ARG A 125 -34.08 0.94 26.20
CA ARG A 125 -33.55 1.96 25.28
C ARG A 125 -33.73 1.54 23.82
N PHE A 126 -33.42 0.30 23.48
CA PHE A 126 -33.59 -0.21 22.11
C PHE A 126 -35.06 -0.36 21.72
N LEU A 127 -35.89 -0.94 22.59
CA LEU A 127 -37.33 -1.10 22.36
C LEU A 127 -38.01 0.27 22.17
N TYR A 128 -37.58 1.29 22.92
CA TYR A 128 -38.05 2.66 22.76
C TYR A 128 -37.73 3.20 21.35
N LEU A 129 -36.51 2.97 20.86
CA LEU A 129 -36.14 3.34 19.48
C LEU A 129 -36.90 2.55 18.41
N CYS A 130 -37.28 1.29 18.66
CA CYS A 130 -38.08 0.51 17.72
C CYS A 130 -39.45 1.16 17.48
N ILE A 131 -40.09 1.65 18.55
CA ILE A 131 -41.35 2.41 18.43
C ILE A 131 -41.13 3.67 17.59
N ILE A 132 -40.07 4.45 17.86
CA ILE A 132 -39.75 5.63 17.06
C ILE A 132 -39.54 5.26 15.59
N LYS A 133 -38.72 4.25 15.30
CA LYS A 133 -38.39 3.81 13.94
C LYS A 133 -39.64 3.50 13.13
N ASN A 134 -40.60 2.78 13.72
CA ASN A 134 -41.85 2.42 13.07
C ASN A 134 -42.67 3.64 12.65
N HIS A 135 -42.68 4.69 13.46
CA HIS A 135 -43.37 5.95 13.13
C HIS A 135 -42.57 6.84 12.17
N LEU A 136 -41.24 6.88 12.26
CA LEU A 136 -40.41 7.66 11.33
C LEU A 136 -40.49 7.14 9.90
N LYS A 137 -40.64 5.83 9.70
CA LYS A 137 -40.84 5.21 8.38
C LYS A 137 -42.13 5.66 7.68
N LEU A 138 -43.09 6.21 8.41
CA LEU A 138 -44.35 6.71 7.86
C LEU A 138 -44.25 8.17 7.38
N SER A 139 -43.17 8.88 7.69
CA SER A 139 -42.96 10.27 7.28
C SER A 139 -42.49 10.38 5.83
N SER A 140 -43.16 11.21 5.03
CA SER A 140 -42.83 11.44 3.62
C SER A 140 -41.50 12.15 3.37
N LEU A 141 -40.93 12.79 4.41
CA LEU A 141 -39.64 13.51 4.34
C LEU A 141 -38.44 12.60 4.65
N VAL A 142 -38.68 11.38 5.11
CA VAL A 142 -37.66 10.38 5.44
C VAL A 142 -37.58 9.39 4.28
N GLN A 143 -36.43 9.36 3.61
CA GLN A 143 -36.17 8.40 2.55
C GLN A 143 -35.91 7.00 3.12
N ASP A 144 -35.13 6.92 4.19
CA ASP A 144 -34.78 5.65 4.83
C ASP A 144 -34.43 5.84 6.31
N VAL A 145 -34.63 4.79 7.12
CA VAL A 145 -34.23 4.73 8.53
C VAL A 145 -33.50 3.42 8.78
N LYS A 146 -32.20 3.52 9.01
CA LYS A 146 -31.32 2.38 9.26
C LYS A 146 -30.88 2.30 10.71
N TRP A 147 -30.56 1.10 11.17
CA TRP A 147 -29.89 0.91 12.45
C TRP A 147 -28.38 1.12 12.31
N SER A 148 -27.74 1.56 13.39
CA SER A 148 -26.28 1.56 13.52
C SER A 148 -25.89 1.32 14.97
N ALA A 149 -24.78 0.62 15.23
CA ALA A 149 -24.26 0.50 16.58
C ALA A 149 -23.48 1.77 16.97
N PHE A 150 -23.89 2.44 18.06
CA PHE A 150 -23.18 3.62 18.54
C PHE A 150 -21.76 3.25 18.96
N HIS A 151 -20.76 3.81 18.27
CA HIS A 151 -19.34 3.45 18.46
C HIS A 151 -19.03 1.95 18.36
N ASN A 152 -19.74 1.23 17.49
CA ASN A 152 -19.62 -0.24 17.33
C ASN A 152 -19.86 -0.99 18.66
N GLU A 153 -20.75 -0.45 19.50
CA GLU A 153 -21.31 -1.14 20.65
C GLU A 153 -22.71 -1.64 20.32
N ALA A 154 -22.87 -2.95 20.15
CA ALA A 154 -24.14 -3.57 19.76
C ALA A 154 -25.22 -3.42 20.83
N ARG A 155 -24.84 -3.23 22.11
CA ARG A 155 -25.79 -2.91 23.19
C ARG A 155 -26.44 -1.54 23.04
N LYS A 156 -25.87 -0.66 22.21
CA LYS A 156 -26.35 0.71 21.99
C LYS A 156 -26.71 0.97 20.52
N PRO A 157 -27.72 0.29 19.94
CA PRO A 157 -28.19 0.66 18.61
C PRO A 157 -28.76 2.09 18.61
N ILE A 158 -28.56 2.80 17.51
CA ILE A 158 -29.09 4.14 17.24
C ILE A 158 -29.78 4.14 15.87
N LEU A 159 -30.64 5.13 15.63
CA LEU A 159 -31.28 5.31 14.33
C LEU A 159 -30.49 6.31 13.49
N VAL A 160 -30.22 5.95 12.25
CA VAL A 160 -29.69 6.83 11.22
C VAL A 160 -30.80 7.12 10.22
N VAL A 161 -31.25 8.37 10.21
CA VAL A 161 -32.32 8.86 9.34
C VAL A 161 -31.69 9.50 8.11
N TYR A 162 -32.08 9.03 6.94
CA TYR A 162 -31.70 9.61 5.65
C TYR A 162 -32.88 10.43 5.13
N PRO A 163 -32.78 11.77 5.11
CA PRO A 163 -33.83 12.63 4.59
C PRO A 163 -33.88 12.57 3.07
N ALA A 164 -35.06 12.82 2.50
CA ALA A 164 -35.21 13.00 1.06
C ALA A 164 -34.60 14.33 0.57
N ALA A 165 -34.46 15.31 1.47
CA ALA A 165 -33.86 16.62 1.19
C ALA A 165 -32.33 16.55 1.06
N ARG A 166 -31.77 17.47 0.28
CA ARG A 166 -30.32 17.68 0.12
C ARG A 166 -29.97 19.13 0.40
N LEU A 167 -28.71 19.37 0.76
CA LEU A 167 -28.19 20.72 0.96
C LEU A 167 -28.01 21.47 -0.38
N SER A 168 -27.79 22.78 -0.31
CA SER A 168 -27.70 23.69 -1.47
C SER A 168 -26.65 23.29 -2.51
N ASP A 169 -25.59 22.60 -2.09
CA ASP A 169 -24.51 22.07 -2.93
C ASP A 169 -24.75 20.62 -3.38
N ASN A 170 -25.98 20.12 -3.27
CA ASN A 170 -26.37 18.74 -3.52
C ASN A 170 -25.73 17.71 -2.56
N THR A 171 -25.16 18.16 -1.43
CA THR A 171 -24.61 17.27 -0.41
C THR A 171 -25.71 16.47 0.28
N VAL A 172 -25.53 15.15 0.33
CA VAL A 172 -26.36 14.23 1.12
C VAL A 172 -25.89 14.27 2.57
N PHE A 173 -26.82 14.32 3.50
CA PHE A 173 -26.56 14.29 4.94
C PHE A 173 -27.41 13.23 5.63
N SER A 174 -27.04 12.85 6.84
CA SER A 174 -27.84 11.95 7.68
C SER A 174 -28.02 12.51 9.08
N LEU A 175 -29.10 12.12 9.76
CA LEU A 175 -29.39 12.49 11.14
C LEU A 175 -29.28 11.26 12.04
N LYS A 176 -28.47 11.34 13.10
CA LYS A 176 -28.28 10.25 14.06
C LYS A 176 -29.10 10.53 15.31
N ILE A 177 -30.13 9.74 15.56
CA ILE A 177 -30.92 9.84 16.79
C ILE A 177 -30.22 9.04 17.88
N ILE A 178 -29.68 9.75 18.87
CA ILE A 178 -28.91 9.21 19.98
C ILE A 178 -29.73 9.39 21.27
N PRO A 179 -30.24 8.30 21.86
CA PRO A 179 -30.89 8.36 23.17
C PRO A 179 -29.97 8.88 24.27
N THR A 180 -30.50 9.75 25.12
CA THR A 180 -29.84 10.30 26.30
C THR A 180 -30.68 10.02 27.55
N ALA A 181 -30.03 9.91 28.70
CA ALA A 181 -30.64 9.45 29.94
C ALA A 181 -30.25 10.33 31.14
N SER A 182 -30.23 11.65 30.95
CA SER A 182 -29.79 12.58 31.99
C SER A 182 -30.52 12.35 33.32
N SER A 183 -29.74 12.16 34.38
CA SER A 183 -30.21 11.95 35.75
C SER A 183 -31.17 10.75 35.93
N LEU A 184 -31.06 9.69 35.13
CA LEU A 184 -31.94 8.52 35.21
C LEU A 184 -31.61 7.60 36.41
N PHE A 185 -30.33 7.41 36.71
CA PHE A 185 -29.85 6.51 37.78
C PHE A 185 -28.93 7.22 38.77
N THR A 186 -28.77 6.66 39.97
CA THR A 186 -27.84 7.18 40.98
C THR A 186 -26.39 6.83 40.64
N LEU A 187 -25.50 7.84 40.60
CA LEU A 187 -24.09 7.67 40.19
C LEU A 187 -23.29 6.66 41.03
N SER A 188 -23.55 6.58 42.34
CA SER A 188 -22.86 5.64 43.23
C SER A 188 -23.12 4.16 42.91
N LYS A 189 -24.18 3.86 42.14
CA LYS A 189 -24.51 2.51 41.66
C LYS A 189 -23.75 2.12 40.39
N LEU A 190 -23.26 3.11 39.63
CA LEU A 190 -22.55 2.94 38.36
C LEU A 190 -21.04 3.20 38.49
N ASN A 191 -20.48 3.15 39.69
CA ASN A 191 -19.04 3.35 39.89
C ASN A 191 -18.22 2.19 39.26
N PHE A 192 -16.90 2.36 39.14
CA PHE A 192 -16.01 1.37 38.50
C PHE A 192 -15.93 0.02 39.23
N GLU A 193 -16.16 -0.02 40.54
CA GLU A 193 -16.03 -1.22 41.39
C GLU A 193 -17.33 -2.02 41.48
N ARG A 194 -18.45 -1.49 40.98
CA ARG A 194 -19.76 -2.13 41.07
C ARG A 194 -19.95 -3.14 39.96
N ASN A 195 -20.40 -4.32 40.35
CA ASN A 195 -21.02 -5.29 39.45
C ASN A 195 -22.50 -4.93 39.26
N ASN A 196 -22.91 -4.75 38.01
CA ASN A 196 -24.31 -4.56 37.62
C ASN A 196 -24.83 -5.64 36.66
N ILE A 197 -24.01 -6.65 36.36
CA ILE A 197 -24.38 -7.84 35.59
C ILE A 197 -24.30 -9.03 36.54
N ARG A 198 -25.45 -9.47 37.06
CA ARG A 198 -25.52 -10.43 38.18
C ARG A 198 -25.07 -11.84 37.84
N SER A 199 -24.98 -12.19 36.56
CA SER A 199 -24.36 -13.44 36.11
C SER A 199 -22.84 -13.46 36.30
N LEU A 200 -22.21 -12.30 36.48
CA LEU A 200 -20.78 -12.15 36.72
C LEU A 200 -20.51 -11.93 38.21
N SER A 201 -19.35 -12.38 38.68
CA SER A 201 -18.88 -12.17 40.06
C SER A 201 -17.99 -10.93 40.22
N GLN A 202 -17.46 -10.39 39.12
CA GLN A 202 -16.49 -9.29 39.10
C GLN A 202 -17.15 -7.94 38.79
N ALA A 203 -16.47 -6.83 39.08
CA ALA A 203 -16.93 -5.49 38.72
C ALA A 203 -17.17 -5.34 37.21
N THR A 204 -18.09 -4.47 36.81
CA THR A 204 -18.50 -4.30 35.40
C THR A 204 -18.31 -2.85 34.92
N PRO A 205 -17.06 -2.35 34.90
CA PRO A 205 -16.78 -0.95 34.61
C PRO A 205 -17.14 -0.55 33.17
N LYS A 206 -16.97 -1.41 32.15
CA LYS A 206 -17.31 -1.06 30.76
C LYS A 206 -18.81 -0.95 30.57
N TYR A 207 -19.57 -1.89 31.12
CA TYR A 207 -21.03 -1.83 31.15
C TYR A 207 -21.54 -0.59 31.88
N ASN A 208 -20.93 -0.24 33.03
CA ASN A 208 -21.32 0.95 33.79
C ASN A 208 -21.06 2.24 32.98
N ASN A 209 -19.89 2.35 32.34
CA ASN A 209 -19.53 3.50 31.49
C ASN A 209 -20.43 3.62 30.25
N SER A 210 -20.91 2.50 29.69
CA SER A 210 -21.89 2.49 28.59
C SER A 210 -23.19 3.24 28.95
N ILE A 211 -23.69 3.07 30.19
CA ILE A 211 -24.86 3.80 30.71
C ILE A 211 -24.50 5.25 31.05
N LEU A 212 -23.36 5.46 31.74
CA LEU A 212 -22.91 6.81 32.10
C LEU A 212 -22.71 7.70 30.88
N GLU A 213 -22.27 7.15 29.75
CA GLU A 213 -22.15 7.89 28.49
C GLU A 213 -23.50 8.52 28.09
N ASP A 214 -24.61 7.77 28.13
CA ASP A 214 -25.93 8.33 27.79
C ASP A 214 -26.43 9.32 28.85
N MET A 215 -26.00 9.18 30.10
CA MET A 215 -26.35 10.11 31.18
C MET A 215 -25.66 11.47 31.05
N PHE A 216 -24.41 11.50 30.54
CA PHE A 216 -23.54 12.69 30.51
C PHE A 216 -23.23 13.24 29.12
N ILE A 217 -23.70 12.61 28.04
CA ILE A 217 -23.41 13.08 26.67
C ILE A 217 -23.88 14.52 26.43
N GLU A 218 -25.02 14.91 27.00
CA GLU A 218 -25.55 16.28 26.90
C GLU A 218 -24.67 17.29 27.66
N ASP A 219 -24.30 16.98 28.90
CA ASP A 219 -23.43 17.84 29.72
C ASP A 219 -22.05 18.04 29.05
N ASN A 220 -21.49 16.96 28.49
CA ASN A 220 -20.24 16.99 27.74
C ASN A 220 -20.36 17.83 26.46
N ALA A 221 -21.48 17.71 25.74
CA ALA A 221 -21.73 18.50 24.54
C ALA A 221 -21.85 20.00 24.87
N ASP A 222 -22.49 20.36 25.98
CA ASP A 222 -22.59 21.73 26.45
C ASP A 222 -21.22 22.30 26.86
N PHE A 223 -20.42 21.53 27.58
CA PHE A 223 -19.04 21.91 27.92
C PHE A 223 -18.22 22.18 26.65
N ILE A 224 -18.22 21.24 25.71
CA ILE A 224 -17.53 21.39 24.42
C ILE A 224 -18.03 22.62 23.68
N LYS A 225 -19.35 22.79 23.57
CA LYS A 225 -19.94 23.93 22.87
C LYS A 225 -19.44 25.25 23.45
N ARG A 226 -19.36 25.38 24.78
CA ARG A 226 -18.81 26.57 25.46
C ARG A 226 -17.35 26.79 25.13
N THR A 227 -16.52 25.74 25.06
CA THR A 227 -15.09 25.86 24.73
C THR A 227 -14.84 26.34 23.29
N PHE A 228 -15.65 25.90 22.32
CA PHE A 228 -15.43 26.20 20.89
C PHE A 228 -16.22 27.41 20.37
N THR A 229 -17.23 27.87 21.12
CA THR A 229 -18.00 29.07 20.76
C THR A 229 -17.10 30.31 20.84
N GLY A 230 -17.11 31.14 19.80
CA GLY A 230 -16.37 32.41 19.77
C GLY A 230 -14.89 32.33 19.37
N CYS A 231 -14.27 31.13 19.28
CA CYS A 231 -12.88 30.98 18.81
C CYS A 231 -12.81 30.29 17.44
N LYS A 232 -12.49 31.05 16.38
CA LYS A 232 -12.49 30.56 15.00
C LYS A 232 -11.32 29.61 14.75
N GLU A 233 -10.14 29.97 15.24
CA GLU A 233 -8.87 29.27 15.04
C GLU A 233 -8.93 27.86 15.64
N LEU A 234 -9.57 27.72 16.80
CA LEU A 234 -9.78 26.43 17.47
C LEU A 234 -10.72 25.52 16.67
N ARG A 235 -11.76 26.08 16.04
CA ARG A 235 -12.69 25.33 15.17
C ARG A 235 -11.99 24.85 13.90
N GLU A 236 -11.22 25.73 13.25
CA GLU A 236 -10.44 25.38 12.06
C GLU A 236 -9.39 24.30 12.36
N ALA A 237 -8.66 24.40 13.48
CA ALA A 237 -7.71 23.37 13.90
C ALA A 237 -8.38 22.02 14.15
N LEU A 238 -9.56 22.02 14.76
CA LEU A 238 -10.35 20.80 14.98
C LEU A 238 -10.79 20.15 13.66
N LEU A 239 -11.18 20.95 12.66
CA LEU A 239 -11.50 20.44 11.32
C LEU A 239 -10.28 19.76 10.70
N LEU A 240 -9.11 20.39 10.75
CA LEU A 240 -7.86 19.81 10.25
C LEU A 240 -7.52 18.49 10.97
N LEU A 241 -7.63 18.43 12.29
CA LEU A 241 -7.42 17.21 13.07
C LEU A 241 -8.38 16.08 12.67
N LYS A 242 -9.66 16.40 12.41
CA LYS A 242 -10.64 15.41 11.93
C LYS A 242 -10.30 14.92 10.52
N VAL A 243 -9.84 15.80 9.63
CA VAL A 243 -9.39 15.41 8.28
C VAL A 243 -8.17 14.49 8.37
N TRP A 244 -7.15 14.87 9.14
CA TRP A 244 -5.97 14.04 9.39
C TRP A 244 -6.35 12.65 9.93
N ALA A 245 -7.16 12.60 10.99
CA ALA A 245 -7.53 11.34 11.60
C ALA A 245 -8.31 10.41 10.66
N ARG A 246 -9.17 10.96 9.79
CA ARG A 246 -9.85 10.17 8.74
C ARG A 246 -8.86 9.66 7.70
N LYS A 247 -7.94 10.51 7.23
CA LYS A 247 -6.94 10.15 6.22
C LYS A 247 -5.99 9.06 6.72
N SER A 248 -5.58 9.09 7.98
CA SER A 248 -4.77 8.05 8.64
C SER A 248 -5.56 6.79 9.05
N SER A 249 -6.84 6.68 8.67
CA SER A 249 -7.74 5.57 9.03
C SER A 249 -7.89 5.34 10.54
N LEU A 250 -7.82 6.41 11.36
CA LEU A 250 -7.88 6.34 12.83
C LEU A 250 -9.30 6.37 13.41
N PHE A 251 -10.32 6.61 12.59
CA PHE A 251 -11.73 6.57 13.00
C PHE A 251 -12.20 5.12 13.18
N VAL A 252 -11.71 4.52 14.26
CA VAL A 252 -11.99 3.14 14.69
C VAL A 252 -12.51 3.19 16.13
N HIS A 253 -13.46 2.33 16.43
CA HIS A 253 -14.18 2.28 17.71
C HIS A 253 -13.28 2.12 18.96
N ASP A 254 -12.09 1.54 18.82
CA ASP A 254 -11.13 1.29 19.91
C ASP A 254 -9.93 2.25 19.86
N CYS A 255 -10.01 3.27 19.01
CA CYS A 255 -9.01 4.29 18.83
C CYS A 255 -9.69 5.66 18.97
N LEU A 256 -9.74 6.46 17.91
CA LEU A 256 -10.16 7.84 17.94
C LEU A 256 -11.55 8.02 17.32
N SER A 257 -12.33 8.95 17.87
CA SER A 257 -13.59 9.41 17.28
C SER A 257 -13.57 10.92 17.13
N GLY A 258 -14.44 11.45 16.26
CA GLY A 258 -14.58 12.91 16.13
C GLY A 258 -14.88 13.60 17.47
N PHE A 259 -15.62 12.94 18.37
CA PHE A 259 -15.87 13.41 19.73
C PHE A 259 -14.61 13.40 20.59
N LEU A 260 -13.85 12.30 20.61
CA LEU A 260 -12.63 12.21 21.43
C LEU A 260 -11.56 13.22 21.00
N ILE A 261 -11.42 13.52 19.71
CA ILE A 261 -10.55 14.62 19.23
C ILE A 261 -11.00 15.93 19.86
N THR A 262 -12.29 16.22 19.80
CA THR A 262 -12.85 17.46 20.34
C THR A 262 -12.62 17.56 21.85
N VAL A 263 -12.78 16.46 22.59
CA VAL A 263 -12.50 16.41 24.04
C VAL A 263 -11.02 16.67 24.33
N ILE A 264 -10.10 16.05 23.58
CA ILE A 264 -8.65 16.27 23.76
C ILE A 264 -8.29 17.73 23.51
N VAL A 265 -8.81 18.34 22.44
CA VAL A 265 -8.57 19.76 22.14
C VAL A 265 -9.18 20.66 23.22
N ALA A 266 -10.40 20.36 23.69
CA ALA A 266 -11.04 21.10 24.77
C ALA A 266 -10.24 21.00 26.09
N TYR A 267 -9.70 19.81 26.40
CA TYR A 267 -8.81 19.62 27.55
C TYR A 267 -7.60 20.54 27.47
N LEU A 268 -6.90 20.56 26.33
CA LEU A 268 -5.71 21.36 26.10
C LEU A 268 -5.97 22.88 26.14
N ALA A 269 -7.18 23.31 25.74
CA ALA A 269 -7.63 24.69 25.83
C ALA A 269 -8.12 25.10 27.24
N SER A 270 -8.38 24.13 28.12
CA SER A 270 -8.87 24.37 29.48
C SER A 270 -7.74 24.58 30.50
N LYS A 271 -8.11 25.14 31.67
CA LYS A 271 -7.20 25.25 32.83
C LYS A 271 -6.64 23.89 33.25
N SER A 272 -7.43 22.81 33.13
CA SER A 272 -7.01 21.44 33.47
C SER A 272 -5.89 20.93 32.56
N GLY A 273 -5.88 21.33 31.29
CA GLY A 273 -4.78 21.11 30.35
C GLY A 273 -3.67 22.15 30.43
N LYS A 274 -3.67 23.00 31.47
CA LYS A 274 -2.74 24.13 31.68
C LYS A 274 -2.80 25.21 30.58
N ASN A 275 -3.93 25.35 29.89
CA ASN A 275 -4.12 26.31 28.79
C ASN A 275 -2.99 26.22 27.74
N ARG A 276 -2.60 24.98 27.37
CA ARG A 276 -1.58 24.74 26.32
C ARG A 276 -1.99 25.31 24.98
N ILE A 277 -3.30 25.40 24.72
CA ILE A 277 -3.88 26.10 23.57
C ILE A 277 -4.53 27.39 24.08
N ASN A 278 -4.29 28.50 23.38
CA ASN A 278 -4.95 29.77 23.64
C ASN A 278 -5.52 30.38 22.35
N SER A 279 -6.38 31.39 22.49
CA SER A 279 -7.09 32.03 21.37
C SER A 279 -6.21 32.88 20.44
N SER A 280 -4.91 33.07 20.75
CA SER A 280 -3.98 33.82 19.90
C SER A 280 -3.17 32.93 18.96
N MET A 281 -3.24 31.60 19.14
CA MET A 281 -2.54 30.63 18.30
C MET A 281 -3.24 30.42 16.96
N ASP A 282 -2.47 30.25 15.89
CA ASP A 282 -3.01 29.89 14.59
C ASP A 282 -3.41 28.40 14.53
N PRO A 283 -4.26 27.98 13.57
CA PRO A 283 -4.71 26.60 13.46
C PRO A 283 -3.58 25.56 13.29
N LYS A 284 -2.47 25.93 12.63
CA LYS A 284 -1.31 25.05 12.37
C LYS A 284 -0.53 24.80 13.66
N GLN A 285 -0.37 25.81 14.50
CA GLN A 285 0.22 25.70 15.83
C GLN A 285 -0.63 24.80 16.74
N ILE A 286 -1.95 25.02 16.75
CA ILE A 286 -2.88 24.21 17.54
C ILE A 286 -2.83 22.73 17.10
N LEU A 287 -2.82 22.47 15.79
CA LEU A 287 -2.65 21.14 15.22
C LEU A 287 -1.35 20.49 15.73
N ARG A 288 -0.21 21.19 15.60
CA ARG A 288 1.11 20.67 16.02
C ARG A 288 1.15 20.36 17.52
N ILE A 289 0.67 21.26 18.38
CA ILE A 289 0.63 21.08 19.83
C ILE A 289 -0.23 19.87 20.20
N THR A 290 -1.37 19.70 19.53
CA THR A 290 -2.27 18.56 19.78
C THR A 290 -1.62 17.24 19.37
N LEU A 291 -0.97 17.19 18.20
CA LEU A 291 -0.25 16.00 17.73
C LEU A 291 0.93 15.65 18.66
N ASP A 292 1.72 16.63 19.09
CA ASP A 292 2.82 16.41 20.04
C ASP A 292 2.31 15.91 21.40
N PHE A 293 1.21 16.48 21.88
CA PHE A 293 0.57 16.01 23.11
C PHE A 293 0.13 14.55 23.00
N ILE A 294 -0.45 14.14 21.87
CA ILE A 294 -0.84 12.75 21.63
C ILE A 294 0.40 11.86 21.57
N ALA A 295 1.42 12.22 20.77
CA ALA A 295 2.59 11.40 20.53
C ALA A 295 3.46 11.21 21.79
N ASN A 296 3.74 12.29 22.52
CA ASN A 296 4.88 12.37 23.44
C ASN A 296 4.52 12.68 24.91
N SER A 297 3.29 13.09 25.22
CA SER A 297 2.95 13.52 26.58
C SER A 297 2.93 12.36 27.58
N LYS A 298 3.64 12.51 28.70
CA LYS A 298 3.59 11.57 29.84
C LYS A 298 2.31 11.71 30.67
N VAL A 299 1.49 12.73 30.42
CA VAL A 299 0.23 12.94 31.16
C VAL A 299 -0.75 11.77 30.93
N TRP A 300 -0.65 11.10 29.78
CA TRP A 300 -1.42 9.91 29.47
C TRP A 300 -1.18 8.77 30.47
N ASP A 301 0.04 8.62 31.00
CA ASP A 301 0.40 7.58 31.98
C ASP A 301 -0.35 7.77 33.31
N SER A 302 -0.70 9.03 33.62
CA SER A 302 -1.46 9.40 34.81
C SER A 302 -2.97 9.55 34.55
N GLY A 303 -3.43 9.49 33.30
CA GLY A 303 -4.80 9.79 32.87
C GLY A 303 -5.11 11.29 32.71
N LEU A 304 -6.05 11.63 31.83
CA LEU A 304 -6.54 12.99 31.64
C LEU A 304 -7.77 13.23 32.52
N PHE A 305 -7.73 14.26 33.37
CA PHE A 305 -8.83 14.60 34.28
C PHE A 305 -9.22 16.06 34.13
N PHE A 306 -10.48 16.31 33.79
CA PHE A 306 -11.06 17.65 33.85
C PHE A 306 -11.34 18.01 35.33
N GLN A 307 -10.96 19.22 35.74
CA GLN A 307 -11.19 19.71 37.10
C GLN A 307 -12.43 20.62 37.11
N PRO A 308 -13.42 20.36 37.99
CA PRO A 308 -14.49 21.33 38.22
C PRO A 308 -13.93 22.60 38.87
N GLU A 309 -14.51 23.76 38.54
CA GLU A 309 -14.05 25.04 39.08
C GLU A 309 -14.27 25.10 40.60
N GLY A 310 -13.18 25.09 41.38
CA GLY A 310 -13.20 25.31 42.83
C GLY A 310 -13.00 24.09 43.73
N GLU A 311 -12.85 22.87 43.19
CA GLU A 311 -12.63 21.65 44.00
C GLU A 311 -11.16 21.18 44.04
N ARG A 312 -10.80 20.47 45.13
CA ARG A 312 -9.46 19.89 45.33
C ARG A 312 -9.20 18.74 44.35
N SER A 313 -7.94 18.58 43.94
CA SER A 313 -7.50 17.49 43.05
C SER A 313 -7.92 16.11 43.56
N ILE A 314 -8.41 15.25 42.65
CA ILE A 314 -8.68 13.82 42.90
C ILE A 314 -7.49 13.17 43.61
N SER A 315 -7.76 12.35 44.64
CA SER A 315 -6.71 11.68 45.41
C SER A 315 -5.90 10.71 44.52
N ASP A 316 -4.60 10.56 44.79
CA ASP A 316 -3.75 9.63 44.03
C ASP A 316 -4.18 8.17 44.18
N LYS A 317 -4.88 7.83 45.27
CA LYS A 317 -5.46 6.50 45.47
C LYS A 317 -6.60 6.23 44.48
N ASP A 318 -7.50 7.19 44.31
CA ASP A 318 -8.61 7.07 43.36
C ASP A 318 -8.13 7.04 41.90
N ARG A 319 -7.04 7.76 41.59
CA ARG A 319 -6.38 7.68 40.28
C ARG A 319 -5.84 6.29 40.01
N LYS A 320 -5.15 5.68 40.97
CA LYS A 320 -4.60 4.32 40.84
C LYS A 320 -5.69 3.26 40.64
N THR A 321 -6.79 3.33 41.41
CA THR A 321 -7.92 2.39 41.24
C THR A 321 -8.55 2.49 39.85
N LYS A 322 -8.66 3.71 39.29
CA LYS A 322 -9.19 3.91 37.93
C LYS A 322 -8.23 3.38 36.85
N LEU A 323 -6.93 3.63 37.01
CA LEU A 323 -5.88 3.12 36.11
C LEU A 323 -5.76 1.58 36.12
N GLN A 324 -6.21 0.92 37.19
CA GLN A 324 -6.33 -0.54 37.22
C GLN A 324 -7.51 -1.06 36.38
N SER A 325 -8.53 -0.24 36.13
CA SER A 325 -9.75 -0.63 35.42
C SER A 325 -9.70 -0.35 33.92
N PHE A 326 -8.93 0.65 33.48
CA PHE A 326 -8.80 1.03 32.07
C PHE A 326 -7.36 1.39 31.71
N PRO A 327 -6.89 1.00 30.51
CA PRO A 327 -5.54 1.33 30.06
C PRO A 327 -5.39 2.80 29.65
N ILE A 328 -6.47 3.43 29.18
CA ILE A 328 -6.51 4.85 28.81
C ILE A 328 -7.68 5.52 29.55
N ILE A 329 -7.40 6.69 30.14
CA ILE A 329 -8.38 7.43 30.93
C ILE A 329 -8.50 8.86 30.43
N ILE A 330 -9.73 9.25 30.10
CA ILE A 330 -10.17 10.63 29.93
C ILE A 330 -11.42 10.81 30.78
N CYS A 331 -11.26 11.34 31.99
CA CYS A 331 -12.33 11.52 32.94
C CYS A 331 -12.89 12.93 32.93
N ASP A 332 -14.21 13.01 32.84
CA ASP A 332 -14.99 14.23 32.96
C ASP A 332 -14.87 14.89 34.36
N SER A 333 -15.15 16.18 34.43
CA SER A 333 -15.20 16.98 35.66
C SER A 333 -16.44 16.70 36.51
N PHE A 334 -17.53 16.20 35.90
CA PHE A 334 -18.83 16.10 36.58
C PHE A 334 -19.09 14.74 37.23
N ALA A 335 -18.53 13.67 36.67
CA ALA A 335 -18.68 12.32 37.20
C ALA A 335 -17.46 11.48 36.90
N ASN A 336 -17.23 10.46 37.73
CA ASN A 336 -16.21 9.42 37.56
C ASN A 336 -16.52 8.52 36.32
N TYR A 337 -16.75 9.12 35.16
CA TYR A 337 -17.00 8.50 33.85
C TYR A 337 -15.72 8.61 33.02
N ASN A 338 -15.31 7.52 32.37
CA ASN A 338 -14.17 7.51 31.45
C ASN A 338 -14.69 7.60 30.00
N MET A 339 -14.49 8.74 29.33
CA MET A 339 -14.88 8.93 27.93
C MET A 339 -14.11 8.02 26.97
N ALA A 340 -12.92 7.56 27.35
CA ALA A 340 -12.06 6.69 26.56
C ALA A 340 -12.21 5.20 26.90
N PHE A 341 -13.30 4.79 27.56
CA PHE A 341 -13.45 3.42 28.08
C PHE A 341 -13.42 2.31 27.01
N ARG A 342 -13.66 2.65 25.73
CA ARG A 342 -13.56 1.72 24.58
C ARG A 342 -12.17 1.69 23.95
N MET A 343 -11.30 2.66 24.26
CA MET A 343 -9.98 2.76 23.64
C MET A 343 -9.09 1.60 24.10
N SER A 344 -8.53 0.86 23.15
CA SER A 344 -7.63 -0.26 23.43
C SER A 344 -6.17 0.22 23.52
N PRO A 345 -5.29 -0.53 24.20
CA PRO A 345 -3.86 -0.21 24.23
C PRO A 345 -3.24 -0.17 22.83
N SER A 346 -3.62 -1.11 21.95
CA SER A 346 -3.08 -1.16 20.58
C SER A 346 -3.64 -0.03 19.71
N GLY A 347 -4.90 0.39 19.92
CA GLY A 347 -5.49 1.54 19.23
C GLY A 347 -4.86 2.86 19.65
N PHE A 348 -4.61 3.01 20.95
CA PHE A 348 -3.88 4.17 21.45
C PHE A 348 -2.41 4.20 20.97
N GLN A 349 -1.73 3.04 20.92
CA GLN A 349 -0.37 2.99 20.37
C GLN A 349 -0.33 3.37 18.88
N GLU A 350 -1.32 2.91 18.09
CA GLU A 350 -1.47 3.33 16.70
C GLU A 350 -1.67 4.84 16.58
N LEU A 351 -2.52 5.43 17.43
CA LEU A 351 -2.73 6.87 17.47
C LEU A 351 -1.44 7.65 17.77
N ARG A 352 -0.65 7.20 18.74
CA ARG A 352 0.65 7.81 19.08
C ARG A 352 1.63 7.72 17.91
N ASP A 353 1.69 6.55 17.28
CA ASP A 353 2.54 6.29 16.12
C ASP A 353 2.20 7.18 14.93
N GLU A 354 0.92 7.33 14.61
CA GLU A 354 0.45 8.21 13.52
C GLU A 354 0.68 9.68 13.84
N ALA A 355 0.46 10.11 15.09
CA ALA A 355 0.74 11.49 15.50
C ALA A 355 2.25 11.81 15.39
N ALA A 356 3.12 10.88 15.78
CA ALA A 356 4.57 11.02 15.62
C ALA A 356 5.01 11.06 14.14
N LEU A 357 4.37 10.27 13.28
CA LEU A 357 4.59 10.32 11.83
C LEU A 357 4.14 11.66 11.24
N ALA A 358 2.97 12.17 11.64
CA ALA A 358 2.49 13.47 11.19
C ALA A 358 3.45 14.60 11.59
N LEU A 359 3.95 14.61 12.83
CA LEU A 359 4.98 15.57 13.27
C LEU A 359 6.26 15.44 12.45
N THR A 360 6.68 14.21 12.15
CA THR A 360 7.86 13.97 11.29
C THR A 360 7.65 14.51 9.87
N CYS A 361 6.43 14.38 9.31
CA CYS A 361 6.08 14.97 8.02
C CYS A 361 6.17 16.50 8.09
N MET A 362 5.63 17.11 9.17
CA MET A 362 5.72 18.56 9.38
C MET A 362 7.16 19.07 9.45
N ASP A 363 8.08 18.25 9.96
CA ASP A 363 9.48 18.63 10.15
C ASP A 363 10.37 18.37 8.93
N LYS A 364 10.08 17.31 8.15
CA LYS A 364 10.98 16.83 7.08
C LYS A 364 10.48 17.07 5.66
N CYS A 365 9.16 17.20 5.46
CA CYS A 365 8.58 17.35 4.13
C CYS A 365 8.50 18.82 3.71
N THR A 366 8.42 19.05 2.40
CA THR A 366 8.17 20.38 1.83
C THR A 366 6.79 20.90 2.23
N ASP A 367 6.60 22.23 2.27
CA ASP A 367 5.34 22.87 2.69
C ASP A 367 4.79 22.35 4.04
N GLY A 368 5.67 21.98 4.97
CA GLY A 368 5.28 21.46 6.29
C GLY A 368 4.47 20.16 6.23
N GLY A 369 4.67 19.33 5.21
CA GLY A 369 4.05 18.01 5.09
C GLY A 369 2.57 18.01 4.74
N PHE A 370 2.07 19.09 4.11
CA PHE A 370 0.64 19.22 3.79
C PHE A 370 0.11 18.04 2.95
N ASP A 371 0.86 17.66 1.90
CA ASP A 371 0.42 16.62 0.97
C ASP A 371 0.46 15.23 1.63
N GLU A 372 1.43 14.98 2.49
CA GLU A 372 1.57 13.74 3.25
C GLU A 372 0.49 13.59 4.33
N ILE A 373 0.12 14.68 5.00
CA ILE A 373 -0.82 14.66 6.14
C ILE A 373 -2.28 14.68 5.66
N PHE A 374 -2.60 15.44 4.60
CA PHE A 374 -3.99 15.72 4.21
C PHE A 374 -4.38 15.15 2.84
N MET A 375 -3.45 15.06 1.89
CA MET A 375 -3.78 14.68 0.50
C MET A 375 -3.62 13.18 0.28
N THR A 376 -2.52 12.60 0.78
CA THR A 376 -2.11 11.21 0.55
C THR A 376 -3.12 10.22 1.13
N LYS A 377 -3.54 9.23 0.34
CA LYS A 377 -4.50 8.21 0.75
C LYS A 377 -3.79 7.08 1.50
N ILE A 378 -4.02 7.01 2.82
CA ILE A 378 -3.55 5.93 3.69
C ILE A 378 -4.71 4.99 3.97
N ASP A 379 -4.91 4.01 3.09
CA ASP A 379 -5.80 2.89 3.42
C ASP A 379 -5.07 1.76 4.11
N TYR A 380 -5.86 0.83 4.64
CA TYR A 380 -5.38 -0.21 5.52
C TYR A 380 -4.35 -1.16 4.88
N PRO A 381 -4.47 -1.64 3.62
CA PRO A 381 -3.49 -2.54 3.03
C PRO A 381 -2.16 -1.84 2.69
N ALA A 382 -2.19 -0.53 2.43
CA ALA A 382 -0.97 0.23 2.26
C ALA A 382 -0.31 0.58 3.60
N LYS A 383 -1.04 0.56 4.72
CA LYS A 383 -0.54 0.92 6.05
C LYS A 383 0.30 -0.19 6.69
N TYR A 384 -0.14 -1.44 6.61
CA TYR A 384 0.52 -2.59 7.23
C TYR A 384 1.35 -3.40 6.23
N ASP A 385 2.33 -4.15 6.73
CA ASP A 385 3.18 -5.02 5.91
C ASP A 385 2.53 -6.37 5.66
N TYR A 386 1.86 -6.93 6.67
CA TYR A 386 1.09 -8.17 6.56
C TYR A 386 -0.36 -7.91 6.94
N CYS A 387 -1.27 -8.39 6.10
CA CYS A 387 -2.72 -8.33 6.34
C CYS A 387 -3.26 -9.77 6.43
N ILE A 388 -3.95 -10.08 7.52
CA ILE A 388 -4.60 -11.38 7.74
C ILE A 388 -6.08 -11.12 7.99
N ARG A 389 -6.91 -11.99 7.43
CA ARG A 389 -8.35 -11.89 7.57
C ARG A 389 -8.89 -13.19 8.15
N LEU A 390 -9.66 -13.08 9.23
CA LEU A 390 -10.29 -14.22 9.89
C LEU A 390 -11.77 -14.26 9.54
N ASN A 391 -12.18 -15.33 8.85
CA ASN A 391 -13.58 -15.62 8.64
C ASN A 391 -14.11 -16.42 9.84
N LEU A 392 -14.95 -15.77 10.64
CA LEU A 392 -15.47 -16.34 11.88
C LEU A 392 -16.94 -16.75 11.76
N LYS A 393 -17.49 -16.71 10.54
CA LYS A 393 -18.83 -17.19 10.25
C LYS A 393 -18.98 -18.64 10.71
N ASP A 394 -20.06 -18.92 11.43
CA ASP A 394 -20.40 -20.25 11.97
C ASP A 394 -19.42 -20.76 13.06
N ASN A 395 -18.48 -19.93 13.53
CA ASN A 395 -17.65 -20.26 14.68
C ASN A 395 -18.40 -19.91 15.98
N HIS A 396 -18.99 -20.90 16.64
CA HIS A 396 -19.76 -20.69 17.86
C HIS A 396 -18.91 -20.42 19.11
N ASP A 397 -17.59 -20.66 19.06
CA ASP A 397 -16.74 -20.61 20.25
C ASP A 397 -16.57 -19.18 20.80
N PHE A 398 -16.63 -18.15 19.96
CA PHE A 398 -16.35 -16.78 20.41
C PHE A 398 -17.52 -16.14 21.17
N HIS A 399 -18.76 -16.60 20.99
CA HIS A 399 -19.94 -16.10 21.70
C HIS A 399 -20.55 -17.14 22.66
N ALA A 400 -19.86 -18.25 22.92
CA ALA A 400 -20.29 -19.29 23.86
C ALA A 400 -20.58 -18.76 25.28
N SER A 401 -19.87 -17.72 25.71
CA SER A 401 -20.08 -17.04 27.00
C SER A 401 -21.21 -16.00 26.98
N GLY A 402 -21.91 -15.82 25.86
CA GLY A 402 -22.90 -14.75 25.61
C GLY A 402 -22.36 -13.58 24.79
N PHE A 403 -23.25 -12.79 24.19
CA PHE A 403 -22.88 -11.65 23.34
C PHE A 403 -22.41 -10.43 24.13
N CYS A 404 -23.02 -10.21 25.30
CA CYS A 404 -22.86 -9.03 26.11
C CYS A 404 -22.46 -9.46 27.52
N LEU A 405 -21.21 -9.20 27.93
CA LEU A 405 -20.73 -9.30 29.32
C LEU A 405 -20.41 -7.88 29.82
N ASP A 406 -19.37 -7.70 30.64
CA ASP A 406 -18.84 -6.35 30.90
C ASP A 406 -18.35 -5.71 29.59
N ASP A 407 -17.50 -6.44 28.89
CA ASP A 407 -17.12 -6.16 27.50
C ASP A 407 -17.99 -6.94 26.52
N GLU A 408 -17.98 -6.52 25.27
CA GLU A 408 -18.66 -7.26 24.20
C GLU A 408 -17.82 -8.47 23.76
N CYS A 409 -18.46 -9.57 23.33
CA CYS A 409 -17.73 -10.80 23.04
C CYS A 409 -16.70 -10.64 21.91
N TRP A 410 -17.01 -9.84 20.87
CA TRP A 410 -16.06 -9.51 19.80
C TRP A 410 -14.83 -8.77 20.31
N ARG A 411 -14.95 -7.88 21.31
CA ARG A 411 -13.81 -7.18 21.93
C ARG A 411 -12.88 -8.11 22.66
N SER A 412 -13.48 -9.00 23.44
CA SER A 412 -12.73 -10.02 24.17
C SER A 412 -12.00 -10.93 23.18
N TYR A 413 -12.63 -11.26 22.05
CA TYR A 413 -12.03 -12.08 21.01
C TYR A 413 -10.93 -11.34 20.22
N GLU A 414 -11.12 -10.06 19.85
CA GLU A 414 -10.07 -9.21 19.27
C GLU A 414 -8.82 -9.18 20.17
N GLN A 415 -9.02 -8.98 21.47
CA GLN A 415 -7.93 -8.94 22.44
C GLN A 415 -7.23 -10.31 22.56
N ARG A 416 -7.99 -11.41 22.54
CA ARG A 416 -7.43 -12.77 22.55
C ARG A 416 -6.57 -13.04 21.31
N VAL A 417 -7.06 -12.68 20.12
CA VAL A 417 -6.30 -12.76 18.87
C VAL A 417 -5.03 -11.92 18.96
N LEU A 418 -5.13 -10.67 19.40
CA LEU A 418 -4.01 -9.77 19.58
C LEU A 418 -2.94 -10.36 20.52
N CYS A 419 -3.32 -10.87 21.69
CA CYS A 419 -2.40 -11.46 22.65
C CYS A 419 -1.66 -12.68 22.08
N VAL A 420 -2.35 -13.55 21.36
CA VAL A 420 -1.74 -14.75 20.75
C VAL A 420 -0.72 -14.35 19.68
N ILE A 421 -1.06 -13.39 18.81
CA ILE A 421 -0.15 -12.94 17.75
C ILE A 421 1.03 -12.14 18.32
N ASP A 422 0.79 -11.26 19.29
CA ASP A 422 1.85 -10.48 19.97
C ASP A 422 2.87 -11.40 20.66
N GLN A 423 2.39 -12.45 21.34
CA GLN A 423 3.26 -13.45 21.94
C GLN A 423 4.08 -14.22 20.88
N ALA A 424 3.46 -14.58 19.76
CA ALA A 424 4.11 -15.32 18.68
C ALA A 424 5.19 -14.50 17.96
N LEU A 425 4.92 -13.21 17.73
CA LEU A 425 5.77 -12.32 16.93
C LEU A 425 6.59 -11.35 17.77
N ARG A 426 6.68 -11.59 19.09
CA ARG A 426 7.43 -10.74 20.02
C ARG A 426 8.84 -10.46 19.51
N GLY A 427 9.21 -9.17 19.45
CA GLY A 427 10.51 -8.70 18.95
C GLY A 427 10.59 -8.52 17.42
N ARG A 428 9.62 -9.03 16.65
CA ARG A 428 9.58 -8.91 15.18
C ARG A 428 8.71 -7.75 14.71
N THR A 429 7.65 -7.44 15.45
CA THR A 429 6.64 -6.46 15.08
C THR A 429 6.81 -5.14 15.80
N LYS A 430 6.46 -4.05 15.13
CA LYS A 430 6.33 -2.72 15.73
C LYS A 430 4.92 -2.47 16.27
N LEU A 431 3.91 -2.87 15.49
CA LEU A 431 2.51 -2.65 15.81
C LEU A 431 1.68 -3.80 15.24
N ILE A 432 0.73 -4.30 16.04
CA ILE A 432 -0.29 -5.24 15.61
C ILE A 432 -1.64 -4.61 15.91
N ARG A 433 -2.53 -4.58 14.92
CA ARG A 433 -3.90 -4.10 15.05
C ARG A 433 -4.87 -5.20 14.67
N VAL A 434 -5.82 -5.46 15.55
CA VAL A 434 -6.90 -6.42 15.34
C VAL A 434 -8.19 -5.64 15.44
N ILE A 435 -8.95 -5.60 14.35
CA ILE A 435 -10.16 -4.78 14.24
C ILE A 435 -11.27 -5.62 13.63
N TRP A 436 -12.41 -5.66 14.29
CA TRP A 436 -13.62 -6.33 13.84
C TRP A 436 -14.74 -5.30 13.69
N ARG A 437 -15.01 -4.90 12.43
CA ARG A 437 -16.08 -3.95 12.10
C ARG A 437 -17.38 -4.67 11.84
N ASN A 438 -17.88 -5.34 12.87
CA ASN A 438 -18.98 -6.29 12.77
C ASN A 438 -20.39 -5.70 12.83
N ALA A 439 -20.55 -4.38 12.94
CA ALA A 439 -21.86 -3.74 13.00
C ALA A 439 -22.07 -2.64 11.93
N PRO A 440 -22.00 -2.95 10.62
CA PRO A 440 -22.39 -2.03 9.55
C PRO A 440 -23.84 -1.54 9.68
N SER A 441 -24.13 -0.41 9.04
CA SER A 441 -25.41 0.31 9.09
C SER A 441 -26.59 -0.41 8.42
N GLU A 442 -26.45 -1.67 8.01
CA GLU A 442 -27.48 -2.43 7.30
C GLU A 442 -28.05 -3.59 8.12
N TYR A 443 -27.55 -3.80 9.34
CA TYR A 443 -27.99 -4.91 10.18
C TYR A 443 -29.23 -4.61 10.99
N ASP A 444 -30.10 -5.61 11.04
CA ASP A 444 -31.33 -5.55 11.78
C ASP A 444 -31.15 -6.14 13.18
N PHE A 445 -30.84 -5.26 14.14
CA PHE A 445 -30.71 -5.64 15.55
C PHE A 445 -32.00 -6.22 16.13
N GLU A 446 -33.17 -5.96 15.52
CA GLU A 446 -34.46 -6.50 15.97
C GLU A 446 -34.48 -8.03 15.95
N ASN A 447 -33.76 -8.63 14.99
CA ASN A 447 -33.65 -10.08 14.78
C ASN A 447 -32.54 -10.74 15.64
N GLY A 448 -31.79 -9.97 16.43
CA GLY A 448 -30.73 -10.47 17.32
C GLY A 448 -29.31 -10.13 16.88
N LEU A 449 -28.33 -10.63 17.63
CA LEU A 449 -26.90 -10.29 17.54
C LEU A 449 -26.05 -11.39 16.87
N SER A 450 -26.61 -12.57 16.65
CA SER A 450 -25.90 -13.69 16.00
C SER A 450 -25.36 -13.36 14.61
N MET A 451 -25.97 -12.40 13.89
CA MET A 451 -25.56 -11.99 12.54
C MET A 451 -24.29 -11.13 12.51
N LEU A 452 -23.78 -10.70 13.66
CA LEU A 452 -22.56 -9.90 13.77
C LEU A 452 -21.28 -10.73 13.55
N ASP A 453 -21.39 -12.03 13.28
CA ASP A 453 -20.25 -12.91 12.96
C ASP A 453 -19.89 -12.95 11.47
N ARG A 454 -20.73 -12.35 10.62
CA ARG A 454 -20.65 -12.43 9.16
C ARG A 454 -19.47 -11.66 8.57
N GLU A 455 -19.11 -10.54 9.18
CA GLU A 455 -17.97 -9.74 8.73
C GLU A 455 -16.67 -10.38 9.19
N ALA A 456 -15.66 -10.32 8.32
CA ALA A 456 -14.35 -10.83 8.68
C ALA A 456 -13.65 -9.88 9.68
N MET A 457 -12.88 -10.47 10.59
CA MET A 457 -11.95 -9.72 11.43
C MET A 457 -10.66 -9.45 10.64
N PHE A 458 -10.12 -8.24 10.78
CA PHE A 458 -8.89 -7.82 10.11
C PHE A 458 -7.73 -7.69 11.09
N ILE A 459 -6.59 -8.24 10.70
CA ILE A 459 -5.33 -8.16 11.43
C ILE A 459 -4.29 -7.49 10.55
N GLY A 460 -3.72 -6.39 11.04
CA GLY A 460 -2.71 -5.60 10.37
C GLY A 460 -1.43 -5.64 11.19
N ILE A 461 -0.32 -6.04 10.56
CA ILE A 461 0.98 -6.19 11.22
C ILE A 461 1.98 -5.28 10.53
N ALA A 462 2.57 -4.37 11.31
CA ALA A 462 3.72 -3.56 10.90
C ALA A 462 5.00 -4.18 11.48
N ILE A 463 6.00 -4.41 10.63
CA ILE A 463 7.28 -4.99 11.03
C ILE A 463 8.16 -3.94 11.71
N GLY A 464 8.86 -4.35 12.77
CA GLY A 464 9.79 -3.48 13.49
C GLY A 464 11.19 -3.52 12.89
N SER A 465 11.70 -4.71 12.61
CA SER A 465 12.98 -4.93 11.94
C SER A 465 12.89 -6.13 11.01
N MET A 466 13.43 -5.97 9.81
CA MET A 466 13.46 -7.03 8.79
C MET A 466 14.32 -8.22 9.24
N GLU A 467 15.42 -7.93 9.93
CA GLU A 467 16.35 -8.94 10.43
C GLU A 467 15.66 -9.88 11.42
N GLU A 468 14.92 -9.30 12.39
CA GLU A 468 14.14 -10.07 13.36
C GLU A 468 12.97 -10.81 12.69
N ALA A 469 12.27 -10.16 11.76
CA ALA A 469 11.13 -10.77 11.06
C ALA A 469 11.52 -12.04 10.30
N PHE A 470 12.73 -12.09 9.73
CA PHE A 470 13.23 -13.18 8.90
C PHE A 470 14.04 -14.24 9.63
N LYS A 471 14.20 -14.13 10.96
CA LYS A 471 14.80 -15.20 11.75
C LYS A 471 13.97 -16.47 11.65
N GLN A 472 14.61 -17.57 11.26
CA GLN A 472 13.96 -18.87 11.11
C GLN A 472 13.64 -19.54 12.45
N ALA A 473 14.21 -19.06 13.56
CA ALA A 473 14.03 -19.63 14.87
C ALA A 473 13.55 -18.59 15.88
N VAL A 474 12.65 -19.01 16.77
CA VAL A 474 12.31 -18.31 18.01
C VAL A 474 13.03 -19.00 19.14
N ILE A 475 14.00 -18.31 19.74
CA ILE A 475 14.76 -18.83 20.88
C ILE A 475 13.95 -18.59 22.15
N GLY A 476 13.65 -19.68 22.85
CA GLY A 476 12.94 -19.73 24.12
C GLY A 476 13.88 -19.79 25.32
N PRO A 477 13.34 -20.10 26.51
CA PRO A 477 14.09 -20.19 27.76
C PRO A 477 15.00 -21.43 27.82
N SER A 478 15.91 -21.46 28.80
CA SER A 478 16.69 -22.65 29.14
C SER A 478 15.76 -23.78 29.62
N PRO A 479 16.05 -25.06 29.32
CA PRO A 479 15.31 -26.18 29.88
C PRO A 479 15.37 -26.24 31.43
N GLU A 480 16.36 -25.57 32.03
CA GLU A 480 16.47 -25.44 33.49
C GLU A 480 15.38 -24.54 34.08
N ASP A 481 14.89 -23.55 33.32
CA ASP A 481 13.75 -22.70 33.68
C ASP A 481 12.43 -23.47 33.47
N ARG A 482 12.19 -24.50 34.29
CA ARG A 482 11.11 -25.49 34.10
C ARG A 482 9.75 -24.87 33.76
N ASP A 483 9.32 -23.84 34.50
CA ASP A 483 8.01 -23.21 34.31
C ASP A 483 7.92 -22.51 32.95
N LYS A 484 8.90 -21.69 32.60
CA LYS A 484 8.94 -20.97 31.32
C LYS A 484 9.09 -21.94 30.14
N ALA A 485 9.86 -23.02 30.30
CA ALA A 485 10.01 -24.06 29.29
C ALA A 485 8.70 -24.83 29.07
N VAL A 486 7.92 -25.11 30.12
CA VAL A 486 6.57 -25.69 30.00
C VAL A 486 5.63 -24.73 29.28
N GLU A 487 5.63 -23.44 29.62
CA GLU A 487 4.82 -22.43 28.93
C GLU A 487 5.18 -22.33 27.45
N PHE A 488 6.48 -22.31 27.12
CA PHE A 488 6.96 -22.28 25.75
C PHE A 488 6.51 -23.50 24.94
N ARG A 489 6.69 -24.70 25.49
CA ARG A 489 6.24 -25.96 24.85
C ARG A 489 4.72 -26.02 24.71
N LYS A 490 3.98 -25.54 25.71
CA LYS A 490 2.52 -25.45 25.64
C LYS A 490 2.08 -24.51 24.52
N PHE A 491 2.73 -23.35 24.41
CA PHE A 491 2.40 -22.33 23.41
C PHE A 491 2.70 -22.79 21.98
N TRP A 492 3.91 -23.30 21.72
CA TRP A 492 4.33 -23.69 20.37
C TRP A 492 3.96 -25.12 19.97
N GLY A 493 3.75 -26.01 20.94
CA GLY A 493 3.34 -27.38 20.69
C GLY A 493 4.41 -28.20 19.98
N ASP A 494 4.00 -28.84 18.88
CA ASP A 494 4.81 -29.66 17.99
C ASP A 494 5.98 -28.92 17.35
N LYS A 495 5.94 -27.58 17.32
CA LYS A 495 7.05 -26.75 16.84
C LYS A 495 8.16 -26.54 17.87
N ALA A 496 7.92 -26.76 19.16
CA ALA A 496 8.94 -26.60 20.19
C ALA A 496 9.91 -27.80 20.22
N THR A 497 11.20 -27.51 20.10
CA THR A 497 12.28 -28.50 20.12
C THR A 497 13.46 -27.99 20.92
N LEU A 498 14.23 -28.87 21.56
CA LEU A 498 15.49 -28.49 22.22
C LEU A 498 16.62 -28.44 21.19
N ARG A 499 17.36 -27.33 21.13
CA ARG A 499 18.55 -27.21 20.27
C ARG A 499 19.80 -26.83 21.08
N TRP A 500 20.93 -27.37 20.63
CA TRP A 500 22.27 -27.05 21.13
C TRP A 500 22.87 -25.94 20.28
N PHE A 501 23.33 -24.87 20.92
CA PHE A 501 23.93 -23.72 20.25
C PHE A 501 25.46 -23.79 20.27
N ARG A 502 26.12 -23.03 19.37
CA ARG A 502 27.60 -23.03 19.24
C ARG A 502 28.34 -22.57 20.50
N ASP A 503 27.65 -21.86 21.38
CA ASP A 503 28.13 -21.41 22.68
C ASP A 503 27.84 -22.40 23.81
N SER A 504 27.51 -23.66 23.47
CA SER A 504 27.15 -24.74 24.41
C SER A 504 25.86 -24.50 25.22
N ARG A 505 25.09 -23.44 24.91
CA ARG A 505 23.79 -23.23 25.54
C ARG A 505 22.74 -24.20 24.98
N ILE A 506 21.86 -24.67 25.86
CA ILE A 506 20.67 -25.44 25.50
C ILE A 506 19.46 -24.53 25.72
N ALA A 507 18.57 -24.44 24.73
CA ALA A 507 17.32 -23.72 24.90
C ALA A 507 16.18 -24.42 24.15
N GLU A 508 14.96 -24.15 24.59
CA GLU A 508 13.76 -24.45 23.81
C GLU A 508 13.73 -23.56 22.56
N VAL A 509 13.39 -24.10 21.40
CA VAL A 509 13.40 -23.39 20.12
C VAL A 509 12.23 -23.82 19.25
N ALA A 510 11.54 -22.86 18.66
CA ALA A 510 10.57 -23.10 17.59
C ALA A 510 11.15 -22.68 16.24
N VAL A 511 11.03 -23.51 15.20
CA VAL A 511 11.77 -23.35 13.92
C VAL A 511 10.85 -23.42 12.70
N TRP A 512 11.11 -22.50 11.75
CA TRP A 512 10.52 -22.39 10.42
C TRP A 512 11.66 -22.35 9.38
N GLU A 513 12.01 -23.50 8.84
CA GLU A 513 13.11 -23.66 7.89
C GLU A 513 12.63 -23.30 6.48
N HIS A 514 13.29 -22.32 5.85
CA HIS A 514 12.95 -21.80 4.52
C HIS A 514 14.21 -21.52 3.73
N GLU A 515 14.17 -21.63 2.40
CA GLU A 515 15.24 -21.07 1.57
C GLU A 515 15.26 -19.52 1.68
N GLU A 516 16.35 -18.88 1.28
CA GLU A 516 16.49 -17.41 1.40
C GLU A 516 15.35 -16.65 0.72
N TRP A 517 14.83 -17.19 -0.39
CA TRP A 517 13.77 -16.57 -1.18
C TRP A 517 12.35 -16.85 -0.65
N GLU A 518 12.19 -17.73 0.35
CA GLU A 518 10.89 -18.07 0.98
C GLU A 518 10.72 -17.46 2.38
N LYS A 519 11.73 -16.75 2.90
CA LYS A 519 11.71 -16.17 4.25
C LYS A 519 10.52 -15.24 4.53
N HIS A 520 9.92 -14.65 3.49
CA HIS A 520 8.70 -13.85 3.63
C HIS A 520 7.48 -14.65 4.12
N LEU A 521 7.51 -15.99 4.04
CA LEU A 521 6.45 -16.88 4.52
C LEU A 521 6.49 -17.09 6.04
N ILE A 522 7.60 -16.78 6.72
CA ILE A 522 7.78 -17.07 8.15
C ILE A 522 6.68 -16.44 8.99
N ILE A 523 6.37 -15.16 8.79
CA ILE A 523 5.33 -14.45 9.55
C ILE A 523 3.94 -15.06 9.29
N LYS A 524 3.66 -15.45 8.04
CA LYS A 524 2.41 -16.15 7.67
C LYS A 524 2.28 -17.47 8.43
N GLU A 525 3.30 -18.30 8.38
CA GLU A 525 3.25 -19.63 9.00
C GLU A 525 3.21 -19.56 10.53
N MET A 526 3.95 -18.62 11.14
CA MET A 526 3.90 -18.39 12.58
C MET A 526 2.49 -17.98 13.02
N THR A 527 1.87 -17.04 12.31
CA THR A 527 0.53 -16.54 12.65
C THR A 527 -0.55 -17.60 12.41
N GLU A 528 -0.52 -18.29 11.27
CA GLU A 528 -1.43 -19.40 10.99
C GLU A 528 -1.31 -20.49 12.07
N HIS A 529 -0.10 -20.88 12.45
CA HIS A 529 0.14 -21.91 13.48
C HIS A 529 -0.50 -21.55 14.82
N VAL A 530 -0.24 -20.35 15.34
CA VAL A 530 -0.75 -19.95 16.65
C VAL A 530 -2.25 -19.70 16.65
N LEU A 531 -2.81 -19.21 15.54
CA LEU A 531 -4.26 -19.01 15.40
C LEU A 531 -5.00 -20.36 15.33
N MET A 532 -4.50 -21.32 14.57
CA MET A 532 -5.08 -22.67 14.53
C MET A 532 -5.00 -23.34 15.91
N ARG A 533 -3.86 -23.21 16.60
CA ARG A 533 -3.62 -23.90 17.88
C ARG A 533 -4.38 -23.30 19.06
N HIS A 534 -4.40 -21.97 19.20
CA HIS A 534 -4.93 -21.30 20.40
C HIS A 534 -6.40 -20.85 20.26
N LEU A 535 -6.92 -20.82 19.04
CA LEU A 535 -8.30 -20.41 18.74
C LEU A 535 -9.12 -21.48 18.03
N SER A 536 -8.57 -22.68 17.83
CA SER A 536 -9.24 -23.81 17.15
C SER A 536 -9.76 -23.43 15.75
N LEU A 537 -9.13 -22.46 15.08
CA LEU A 537 -9.58 -21.98 13.78
C LEU A 537 -9.12 -22.94 12.68
N PRO A 538 -10.04 -23.40 11.80
CA PRO A 538 -9.64 -24.14 10.60
C PRO A 538 -8.76 -23.28 9.69
N LYS A 539 -7.77 -23.88 9.03
CA LYS A 539 -6.86 -23.15 8.12
C LYS A 539 -7.60 -22.36 7.04
N GLN A 540 -8.70 -22.89 6.51
CA GLN A 540 -9.53 -22.23 5.49
C GLN A 540 -10.18 -20.91 5.97
N ASN A 541 -10.29 -20.70 7.28
CA ASN A 541 -10.84 -19.49 7.87
C ASN A 541 -9.77 -18.41 8.07
N ILE A 542 -8.48 -18.74 7.85
CA ILE A 542 -7.35 -17.83 8.01
C ILE A 542 -6.83 -17.47 6.62
N ILE A 543 -7.07 -16.23 6.20
CA ILE A 543 -6.72 -15.74 4.86
C ILE A 543 -5.59 -14.74 5.03
N SER A 544 -4.36 -15.21 4.87
CA SER A 544 -3.13 -14.41 5.01
C SER A 544 -2.69 -13.87 3.65
N ILE A 545 -2.61 -12.55 3.46
CA ILE A 545 -2.12 -11.95 2.21
C ILE A 545 -0.60 -11.75 2.27
N VAL A 546 0.14 -12.67 1.64
CA VAL A 546 1.62 -12.70 1.64
C VAL A 546 2.18 -13.24 0.32
N ASP A 547 1.63 -14.36 -0.17
CA ASP A 547 2.17 -15.20 -1.25
C ASP A 547 1.29 -15.29 -2.50
N GLN A 548 0.22 -14.50 -2.56
CA GLN A 548 -0.73 -14.48 -3.68
C GLN A 548 -0.11 -14.02 -4.99
N LEU A 549 1.06 -13.38 -4.96
CA LEU A 549 1.75 -12.88 -6.15
C LEU A 549 2.99 -13.71 -6.52
N ASP A 550 3.24 -14.85 -5.86
CA ASP A 550 4.51 -15.58 -6.01
C ASP A 550 4.61 -16.27 -7.34
N PHE A 551 3.47 -16.75 -7.84
CA PHE A 551 3.33 -17.38 -9.15
C PHE A 551 3.89 -16.51 -10.29
N VAL A 552 3.93 -15.19 -10.09
CA VAL A 552 4.39 -14.19 -11.06
C VAL A 552 5.91 -14.25 -11.28
N LEU A 553 6.66 -14.75 -10.29
CA LEU A 553 8.12 -14.80 -10.26
C LEU A 553 8.68 -16.23 -10.33
N CYS A 554 7.85 -17.26 -10.11
CA CYS A 554 8.26 -18.65 -10.11
C CYS A 554 8.34 -19.27 -11.51
N HIS A 555 9.30 -20.18 -11.69
CA HIS A 555 9.33 -21.16 -12.79
C HIS A 555 9.00 -22.53 -12.22
N GLY A 556 7.82 -23.08 -12.57
CA GLY A 556 7.28 -24.23 -11.86
C GLY A 556 7.07 -23.87 -10.39
N ASN A 557 7.74 -24.59 -9.49
CA ASN A 557 7.58 -24.40 -8.04
C ASN A 557 8.75 -23.63 -7.38
N ARG A 558 9.66 -23.02 -8.16
CA ARG A 558 10.84 -22.34 -7.61
C ARG A 558 11.06 -20.98 -8.25
N ASP A 559 11.45 -20.02 -7.44
CA ASP A 559 11.94 -18.73 -7.91
C ASP A 559 13.40 -18.85 -8.42
N PRO A 560 13.72 -18.43 -9.66
CA PRO A 560 15.09 -18.43 -10.18
C PRO A 560 16.11 -17.65 -9.34
N ILE A 561 15.67 -16.71 -8.49
CA ILE A 561 16.53 -15.96 -7.55
C ILE A 561 17.30 -16.88 -6.58
N SER A 562 16.80 -18.10 -6.36
CA SER A 562 17.49 -19.14 -5.59
C SER A 562 18.89 -19.46 -6.13
N LEU A 563 19.14 -19.25 -7.42
CA LEU A 563 20.41 -19.50 -8.10
C LEU A 563 21.37 -18.31 -8.08
N SER A 564 20.95 -17.13 -7.61
CA SER A 564 21.76 -15.91 -7.68
C SER A 564 23.07 -15.99 -6.88
N LYS A 565 23.16 -16.86 -5.85
CA LYS A 565 24.41 -17.11 -5.13
C LYS A 565 25.50 -17.70 -6.05
N ASN A 566 25.11 -18.60 -6.96
CA ASN A 566 26.04 -19.19 -7.93
C ASN A 566 26.50 -18.15 -8.95
N LEU A 567 25.58 -17.28 -9.38
CA LEU A 567 25.90 -16.19 -10.29
C LEU A 567 26.91 -15.21 -9.68
N LEU A 568 26.70 -14.78 -8.44
CA LEU A 568 27.61 -13.86 -7.74
C LEU A 568 29.00 -14.48 -7.60
N LYS A 569 29.07 -15.77 -7.25
CA LYS A 569 30.34 -16.50 -7.19
C LYS A 569 31.04 -16.55 -8.56
N ALA A 570 30.30 -16.87 -9.63
CA ALA A 570 30.86 -16.92 -10.98
C ALA A 570 31.42 -15.55 -11.42
N PHE A 571 30.74 -14.46 -11.07
CA PHE A 571 31.25 -13.11 -11.31
C PHE A 571 32.51 -12.80 -10.50
N ASP A 572 32.54 -13.14 -9.21
CA ASP A 572 33.72 -12.93 -8.36
C ASP A 572 34.94 -13.68 -8.91
N ASP A 573 34.74 -14.89 -9.41
CA ASP A 573 35.80 -15.70 -10.01
C ASP A 573 36.26 -15.10 -11.35
N LEU A 574 35.35 -14.69 -12.25
CA LEU A 574 35.70 -13.95 -13.48
C LEU A 574 36.48 -12.67 -13.15
N SER A 575 36.03 -11.92 -12.15
CA SER A 575 36.64 -10.66 -11.71
C SER A 575 38.09 -10.86 -11.25
N LYS A 576 38.39 -12.00 -10.59
CA LYS A 576 39.76 -12.38 -10.23
C LYS A 576 40.59 -12.77 -11.46
N GLN A 577 40.01 -13.52 -12.40
CA GLN A 577 40.71 -13.92 -13.63
C GLN A 577 41.11 -12.71 -14.46
N LEU A 578 40.20 -11.74 -14.65
CA LEU A 578 40.46 -10.51 -15.41
C LEU A 578 41.57 -9.66 -14.78
N ARG A 579 41.54 -9.45 -13.46
CA ARG A 579 42.60 -8.68 -12.77
C ARG A 579 43.95 -9.41 -12.75
N GLY A 580 43.96 -10.73 -12.95
CA GLY A 580 45.15 -11.55 -13.00
C GLY A 580 45.84 -11.60 -14.36
N LEU A 581 45.36 -10.86 -15.38
CA LEU A 581 45.99 -10.80 -16.70
C LEU A 581 47.16 -9.81 -16.68
N ASP A 582 48.36 -10.30 -16.99
CA ASP A 582 49.62 -9.56 -16.99
C ASP A 582 50.24 -9.39 -18.40
N ASP A 583 49.65 -9.99 -19.42
CA ASP A 583 50.08 -9.97 -20.84
C ASP A 583 49.23 -9.04 -21.73
N ILE A 584 48.47 -8.13 -21.12
CA ILE A 584 47.72 -7.09 -21.82
C ILE A 584 48.45 -5.74 -21.70
N PRO A 585 48.40 -4.85 -22.72
CA PRO A 585 49.20 -3.61 -22.73
C PRO A 585 48.89 -2.63 -21.60
N LEU A 586 47.64 -2.65 -21.10
CA LEU A 586 47.19 -1.86 -19.97
C LEU A 586 46.49 -2.79 -18.98
N ARG A 587 46.88 -2.75 -17.72
CA ARG A 587 46.27 -3.58 -16.67
C ARG A 587 44.81 -3.18 -16.43
N ILE A 588 43.98 -4.16 -16.07
CA ILE A 588 42.59 -3.93 -15.67
C ILE A 588 42.58 -3.40 -14.24
N SER A 589 42.14 -2.15 -14.06
CA SER A 589 42.06 -1.46 -12.78
C SER A 589 40.76 -1.75 -12.04
N SER A 590 39.64 -1.85 -12.77
CA SER A 590 38.31 -2.06 -12.19
C SER A 590 37.48 -3.03 -13.04
N VAL A 591 36.63 -3.80 -12.36
CA VAL A 591 35.66 -4.73 -12.96
C VAL A 591 34.36 -4.56 -12.19
N GLN A 592 33.30 -4.13 -12.86
CA GLN A 592 32.00 -3.81 -12.25
C GLN A 592 30.85 -4.52 -12.99
N PRO A 593 29.93 -5.17 -12.25
CA PRO A 593 28.74 -5.77 -12.86
C PRO A 593 27.67 -4.71 -13.15
N LEU A 594 27.04 -4.77 -14.33
CA LEU A 594 26.00 -3.81 -14.74
C LEU A 594 24.60 -4.40 -14.84
N ASP A 595 24.47 -5.72 -14.96
CA ASP A 595 23.16 -6.37 -15.14
C ASP A 595 22.30 -6.35 -13.86
N SER A 596 20.98 -6.29 -14.02
CA SER A 596 20.00 -6.26 -12.91
C SER A 596 20.04 -7.55 -12.06
N ALA A 597 20.56 -8.65 -12.61
CA ALA A 597 20.74 -9.90 -11.89
C ALA A 597 21.75 -9.78 -10.72
N PHE A 598 22.80 -8.96 -10.84
CA PHE A 598 23.82 -8.82 -9.79
C PHE A 598 23.35 -8.00 -8.60
N ARG A 599 22.44 -7.05 -8.83
CA ARG A 599 21.79 -6.25 -7.80
C ARG A 599 20.45 -6.84 -7.32
N LEU A 600 20.16 -8.09 -7.71
CA LEU A 600 18.96 -8.87 -7.37
C LEU A 600 17.62 -8.21 -7.72
N THR A 601 17.59 -7.42 -8.78
CA THR A 601 16.37 -6.77 -9.29
C THR A 601 15.89 -7.36 -10.63
N SER A 602 16.63 -8.32 -11.20
CA SER A 602 16.17 -9.06 -12.39
C SER A 602 14.94 -9.89 -12.06
N VAL A 603 13.90 -9.80 -12.90
CA VAL A 603 12.68 -10.60 -12.75
C VAL A 603 13.03 -12.09 -12.79
N PHE A 604 13.82 -12.48 -13.78
CA PHE A 604 14.28 -13.85 -14.02
C PHE A 604 15.80 -13.86 -14.15
N PRO A 605 16.54 -13.91 -13.04
CA PRO A 605 18.00 -14.02 -13.08
C PRO A 605 18.40 -15.27 -13.90
N PRO A 606 19.52 -15.19 -14.65
CA PRO A 606 19.92 -16.27 -15.54
C PRO A 606 20.25 -17.53 -14.75
N SER A 607 19.88 -18.67 -15.33
CA SER A 607 20.28 -19.98 -14.84
C SER A 607 21.55 -20.43 -15.56
N PRO A 608 22.44 -21.21 -14.92
CA PRO A 608 23.59 -21.79 -15.58
C PRO A 608 23.18 -22.59 -16.82
N HIS A 609 23.82 -22.31 -17.94
CA HIS A 609 23.57 -22.92 -19.22
C HIS A 609 24.62 -24.01 -19.50
N PRO A 610 24.23 -25.26 -19.82
CA PRO A 610 25.16 -26.37 -20.02
C PRO A 610 26.24 -26.12 -21.09
N LEU A 611 25.92 -25.34 -22.13
CA LEU A 611 26.86 -25.02 -23.22
C LEU A 611 27.76 -23.80 -22.94
N ALA A 612 27.54 -23.07 -21.83
CA ALA A 612 28.32 -21.89 -21.45
C ALA A 612 29.38 -22.20 -20.37
N HIS A 613 29.81 -23.46 -20.31
CA HIS A 613 30.89 -23.91 -19.44
C HIS A 613 32.24 -23.92 -20.16
N GLU A 614 33.29 -23.85 -19.34
CA GLU A 614 34.70 -23.94 -19.74
C GLU A 614 34.98 -25.27 -20.47
N GLU A 615 36.04 -25.28 -21.29
CA GLU A 615 36.45 -26.47 -22.05
C GLU A 615 36.76 -27.67 -21.13
N GLY A 616 36.38 -28.87 -21.57
CA GLY A 616 36.57 -30.11 -20.81
C GLY A 616 35.42 -30.48 -19.85
N THR A 617 34.42 -29.62 -19.67
CA THR A 617 33.24 -29.93 -18.84
C THR A 617 32.31 -30.91 -19.57
N ARG A 618 31.93 -32.03 -18.93
CA ARG A 618 30.96 -32.98 -19.50
C ARG A 618 29.57 -32.36 -19.54
N ILE A 619 29.06 -32.11 -20.75
CA ILE A 619 27.72 -31.58 -20.99
C ILE A 619 26.70 -32.71 -20.82
N LYS A 620 25.75 -32.56 -19.90
CA LYS A 620 24.56 -33.44 -19.79
C LYS A 620 23.30 -32.61 -19.91
N LEU A 621 22.56 -32.83 -21.00
CA LEU A 621 21.23 -32.25 -21.21
C LEU A 621 20.17 -33.21 -20.63
N GLU A 622 19.74 -32.96 -19.40
CA GLU A 622 18.66 -33.74 -18.78
C GLU A 622 17.26 -33.21 -19.17
N LYS A 623 17.19 -31.99 -19.74
CA LYS A 623 15.96 -31.27 -20.09
C LYS A 623 16.13 -30.50 -21.40
N LEU A 624 15.00 -30.11 -22.00
CA LEU A 624 14.96 -29.14 -23.10
C LEU A 624 15.72 -27.87 -22.67
N THR A 625 16.76 -27.53 -23.43
CA THR A 625 17.66 -26.41 -23.12
C THR A 625 17.55 -25.36 -24.19
N ALA A 626 17.42 -24.09 -23.81
CA ALA A 626 17.28 -23.00 -24.76
C ALA A 626 18.53 -22.89 -25.65
N THR A 627 18.36 -22.61 -26.95
CA THR A 627 19.47 -22.29 -27.85
C THR A 627 19.94 -20.85 -27.66
N CYS A 628 19.18 -20.02 -26.95
CA CYS A 628 19.49 -18.62 -26.72
C CYS A 628 20.03 -18.40 -25.32
N ILE A 629 21.10 -17.62 -25.19
CA ILE A 629 21.65 -17.18 -23.90
C ILE A 629 21.74 -15.66 -23.87
N GLN A 630 21.26 -15.04 -22.79
CA GLN A 630 21.40 -13.59 -22.60
C GLN A 630 22.73 -13.31 -21.88
N PRO A 631 23.63 -12.51 -22.47
CA PRO A 631 24.89 -12.18 -21.82
C PRO A 631 24.68 -11.11 -20.73
N LEU A 632 25.49 -11.21 -19.69
CA LEU A 632 25.49 -10.33 -18.53
C LEU A 632 26.57 -9.27 -18.68
N GLU A 633 26.18 -8.01 -18.74
CA GLU A 633 27.12 -6.92 -18.98
C GLU A 633 28.03 -6.66 -17.77
N VAL A 634 29.33 -6.55 -18.06
CA VAL A 634 30.41 -6.25 -17.13
C VAL A 634 31.26 -5.12 -17.69
N MET A 635 31.34 -4.04 -16.93
CA MET A 635 32.18 -2.89 -17.24
C MET A 635 33.59 -3.12 -16.71
N ILE A 636 34.59 -2.87 -17.54
CA ILE A 636 36.00 -2.88 -17.16
C ILE A 636 36.62 -1.50 -17.38
N GLN A 637 37.56 -1.14 -16.52
CA GLN A 637 38.41 0.03 -16.70
C GLN A 637 39.86 -0.42 -16.74
N LEU A 638 40.64 0.21 -17.60
CA LEU A 638 42.07 -0.01 -17.74
C LEU A 638 42.83 1.03 -16.92
N GLU A 639 44.13 0.83 -16.70
CA GLU A 639 44.98 1.85 -16.11
C GLU A 639 45.10 3.09 -17.00
N GLY A 640 45.40 4.24 -16.38
CA GLY A 640 45.47 5.51 -17.09
C GLY A 640 46.57 5.54 -18.14
N SER A 641 46.25 5.96 -19.36
CA SER A 641 47.22 6.12 -20.45
C SER A 641 46.98 7.41 -21.24
N GLY A 642 48.05 8.06 -21.67
CA GLY A 642 47.99 9.24 -22.52
C GLY A 642 47.70 8.94 -23.99
N ASN A 643 47.95 7.69 -24.42
CA ASN A 643 48.07 7.28 -25.83
C ASN A 643 46.74 6.92 -26.49
N TRP A 644 45.60 7.17 -25.84
CA TRP A 644 44.29 6.92 -26.43
C TRP A 644 43.99 7.90 -27.57
N PRO A 645 43.39 7.44 -28.68
CA PRO A 645 43.00 8.31 -29.79
C PRO A 645 42.05 9.44 -29.37
N MET A 646 42.09 10.55 -30.11
CA MET A 646 41.21 11.70 -29.90
C MET A 646 39.92 11.63 -30.72
N ASP A 647 39.90 10.81 -31.77
CA ASP A 647 38.73 10.53 -32.59
C ASP A 647 37.84 9.45 -31.93
N GLU A 648 36.52 9.63 -31.98
CA GLU A 648 35.55 8.75 -31.31
C GLU A 648 35.54 7.34 -31.92
N LEU A 649 35.56 7.24 -33.24
CA LEU A 649 35.53 5.94 -33.93
C LEU A 649 36.86 5.20 -33.70
N ALA A 650 37.99 5.89 -33.77
CA ALA A 650 39.29 5.31 -33.45
C ALA A 650 39.39 4.86 -31.98
N MET A 651 38.78 5.60 -31.05
CA MET A 651 38.70 5.21 -29.64
C MET A 651 37.90 3.91 -29.46
N GLU A 652 36.71 3.80 -30.07
CA GLU A 652 35.90 2.58 -30.00
C GLU A 652 36.62 1.38 -30.63
N LYS A 653 37.26 1.54 -31.80
CA LYS A 653 38.07 0.45 -32.40
C LYS A 653 39.27 0.05 -31.55
N THR A 654 39.86 1.00 -30.82
CA THR A 654 40.94 0.71 -29.85
C THR A 654 40.39 -0.11 -28.68
N LYS A 655 39.20 0.21 -28.16
CA LYS A 655 38.53 -0.62 -27.14
C LYS A 655 38.27 -2.03 -27.66
N SER A 656 37.76 -2.20 -28.88
CA SER A 656 37.58 -3.52 -29.50
C SER A 656 38.90 -4.30 -29.58
N ALA A 657 40.01 -3.65 -29.94
CA ALA A 657 41.33 -4.29 -29.98
C ALA A 657 41.79 -4.77 -28.59
N PHE A 658 41.56 -3.98 -27.53
CA PHE A 658 41.82 -4.41 -26.15
C PHE A 658 40.94 -5.60 -25.74
N LEU A 659 39.65 -5.57 -26.08
CA LEU A 659 38.73 -6.67 -25.78
C LEU A 659 39.16 -7.98 -26.46
N LEU A 660 39.58 -7.92 -27.74
CA LEU A 660 40.12 -9.08 -28.45
C LEU A 660 41.39 -9.61 -27.78
N LYS A 661 42.30 -8.73 -27.35
CA LYS A 661 43.52 -9.16 -26.66
C LYS A 661 43.24 -9.80 -25.31
N ILE A 662 42.24 -9.30 -24.57
CA ILE A 662 41.77 -9.90 -23.33
C ILE A 662 41.19 -11.30 -23.62
N ALA A 663 40.39 -11.46 -24.68
CA ALA A 663 39.82 -12.74 -25.07
C ALA A 663 40.91 -13.79 -25.39
N GLU A 664 41.93 -13.41 -26.18
CA GLU A 664 43.09 -14.26 -26.48
C GLU A 664 43.81 -14.72 -25.21
N SER A 665 44.06 -13.80 -24.28
CA SER A 665 44.76 -14.09 -23.03
C SER A 665 43.96 -15.03 -22.11
N LEU A 666 42.65 -14.77 -21.97
CA LEU A 666 41.75 -15.64 -21.19
C LEU A 666 41.70 -17.06 -21.77
N HIS A 667 41.67 -17.18 -23.10
CA HIS A 667 41.70 -18.49 -23.75
C HIS A 667 43.05 -19.19 -23.54
N ALA A 668 44.17 -18.53 -23.87
CA ALA A 668 45.50 -19.12 -23.82
C ALA A 668 45.97 -19.51 -22.41
N LYS A 669 45.70 -18.68 -21.40
CA LYS A 669 46.19 -18.89 -20.02
C LYS A 669 45.22 -19.69 -19.14
N ARG A 670 43.92 -19.62 -19.43
CA ARG A 670 42.87 -20.11 -18.51
C ARG A 670 41.90 -21.10 -19.17
N GLY A 671 41.97 -21.34 -20.48
CA GLY A 671 41.04 -22.25 -21.18
C GLY A 671 39.59 -21.76 -21.19
N ILE A 672 39.38 -20.46 -21.01
CA ILE A 672 38.05 -19.85 -21.01
C ILE A 672 37.63 -19.59 -22.45
N THR A 673 36.45 -20.06 -22.83
CA THR A 673 35.90 -19.83 -24.18
C THR A 673 35.37 -18.40 -24.29
N CYS A 674 35.71 -17.72 -25.37
CA CYS A 674 35.24 -16.37 -25.68
C CYS A 674 34.65 -16.31 -27.09
N THR A 675 33.70 -15.41 -27.32
CA THR A 675 33.19 -15.09 -28.67
C THR A 675 33.21 -13.58 -28.86
N ALA A 676 33.73 -13.13 -30.00
CA ALA A 676 33.77 -11.73 -30.35
C ALA A 676 32.65 -11.38 -31.34
N THR A 677 32.11 -10.18 -31.19
CA THR A 677 31.19 -9.52 -32.12
C THR A 677 31.85 -8.24 -32.62
N GLU A 678 31.16 -7.46 -33.47
CA GLU A 678 31.73 -6.20 -33.99
C GLU A 678 32.15 -5.22 -32.88
N ASP A 679 31.34 -5.16 -31.81
CA ASP A 679 31.49 -4.16 -30.75
C ASP A 679 31.85 -4.76 -29.38
N ASP A 680 31.71 -6.08 -29.19
CA ASP A 680 31.74 -6.73 -27.87
C ASP A 680 32.48 -8.07 -27.85
N VAL A 681 32.97 -8.43 -26.66
CA VAL A 681 33.46 -9.79 -26.36
C VAL A 681 32.60 -10.41 -25.27
N ASP A 682 32.09 -11.61 -25.55
CA ASP A 682 31.33 -12.45 -24.65
C ASP A 682 32.24 -13.58 -24.10
N VAL A 683 32.29 -13.71 -22.78
CA VAL A 683 33.12 -14.68 -22.04
C VAL A 683 32.22 -15.74 -21.41
N PHE A 684 32.48 -17.03 -21.66
CA PHE A 684 31.69 -18.14 -21.11
C PHE A 684 32.39 -18.77 -19.91
N MET A 685 31.77 -18.68 -18.74
CA MET A 685 32.35 -19.17 -17.49
C MET A 685 31.26 -19.67 -16.54
N SER A 686 31.46 -20.85 -15.94
CA SER A 686 30.56 -21.42 -14.94
C SER A 686 29.08 -21.51 -15.38
N GLY A 687 28.83 -21.67 -16.69
CA GLY A 687 27.48 -21.73 -17.26
C GLY A 687 26.85 -20.37 -17.56
N TYR A 688 27.60 -19.27 -17.47
CA TYR A 688 27.11 -17.93 -17.76
C TYR A 688 27.88 -17.30 -18.92
N ALA A 689 27.23 -16.41 -19.66
CA ALA A 689 27.88 -15.55 -20.64
C ALA A 689 28.03 -14.14 -20.06
N PHE A 690 29.23 -13.58 -20.05
CA PHE A 690 29.54 -12.24 -19.57
C PHE A 690 30.02 -11.37 -20.72
N ARG A 691 29.37 -10.23 -20.95
CA ARG A 691 29.75 -9.28 -22.00
C ARG A 691 30.65 -8.19 -21.45
N LEU A 692 31.87 -8.08 -21.95
CA LEU A 692 32.84 -7.10 -21.50
C LEU A 692 32.68 -5.76 -22.25
N LYS A 693 32.60 -4.66 -21.51
CA LYS A 693 32.55 -3.28 -22.03
C LYS A 693 33.64 -2.42 -21.39
N ILE A 694 34.43 -1.70 -22.18
CA ILE A 694 35.47 -0.80 -21.65
C ILE A 694 34.90 0.61 -21.44
N LEU A 695 34.97 1.12 -20.21
CA LEU A 695 34.73 2.54 -19.92
C LEU A 695 36.05 3.30 -19.90
N HIS A 696 36.12 4.41 -20.62
CA HIS A 696 37.30 5.29 -20.62
C HIS A 696 36.92 6.75 -20.27
N GLU A 697 37.67 7.37 -19.35
CA GLU A 697 37.34 8.70 -18.78
C GLU A 697 37.29 9.81 -19.84
N ARG A 698 38.15 9.76 -20.87
CA ARG A 698 38.17 10.78 -21.93
C ARG A 698 36.90 10.79 -22.79
N GLY A 699 36.21 9.66 -22.92
CA GLY A 699 34.94 9.56 -23.65
C GLY A 699 33.80 10.38 -23.02
N LEU A 700 33.94 10.75 -21.74
CA LEU A 700 33.02 11.66 -21.06
C LEU A 700 33.28 13.13 -21.39
N SER A 701 34.53 13.49 -21.76
CA SER A 701 34.97 14.87 -21.99
C SER A 701 34.77 15.37 -23.43
N LEU A 702 34.82 14.48 -24.43
CA LEU A 702 34.63 14.82 -25.85
C LEU A 702 33.20 15.28 -26.18
N VAL A 703 32.21 14.85 -25.38
CA VAL A 703 30.79 15.23 -25.52
C VAL A 703 30.54 16.71 -25.25
N LYS A 704 31.35 17.38 -24.40
CA LYS A 704 31.17 18.80 -24.05
C LYS A 704 31.59 19.77 -25.16
N ARG A 705 32.31 19.32 -26.21
CA ARG A 705 32.89 20.21 -27.23
C ARG A 705 32.05 20.41 -28.50
N GLN A 706 31.08 19.55 -28.80
CA GLN A 706 30.20 19.69 -29.98
C GLN A 706 28.87 20.39 -29.62
N GLY A 707 28.95 21.66 -29.22
CA GLY A 707 27.78 22.50 -28.94
C GLY A 707 27.26 23.20 -30.20
N GLY A 708 26.33 22.56 -30.91
CA GLY A 708 25.49 23.20 -31.95
C GLY A 708 24.01 22.92 -31.65
N ALA A 709 23.16 23.95 -31.71
CA ALA A 709 21.78 23.97 -31.20
C ALA A 709 20.75 23.03 -31.88
N GLN A 710 21.19 22.02 -32.64
CA GLN A 710 20.29 21.14 -33.40
C GLN A 710 20.73 19.67 -33.50
N ALA A 711 21.76 19.25 -32.76
CA ALA A 711 22.10 17.82 -32.65
C ALA A 711 21.11 17.15 -31.67
N LYS A 712 20.38 16.13 -32.14
CA LYS A 712 19.58 15.24 -31.28
C LYS A 712 20.43 14.84 -30.06
N ARG A 713 19.86 14.94 -28.85
CA ARG A 713 20.48 14.54 -27.56
C ARG A 713 20.81 13.04 -27.55
N VAL A 714 21.79 12.59 -28.31
CA VAL A 714 22.28 11.21 -28.31
C VAL A 714 23.46 11.17 -27.34
N LEU A 715 23.26 10.48 -26.21
CA LEU A 715 24.34 10.21 -25.25
C LEU A 715 25.41 9.32 -25.90
N SER A 716 26.69 9.65 -25.73
CA SER A 716 27.79 8.79 -26.15
C SER A 716 27.74 7.42 -25.44
N SER A 717 28.35 6.41 -26.05
CA SER A 717 28.51 5.05 -25.50
C SER A 717 29.04 5.08 -24.07
N ASP A 718 30.13 5.82 -23.84
CA ASP A 718 30.78 5.95 -22.53
C ASP A 718 29.91 6.66 -21.50
N LYS A 719 29.17 7.71 -21.90
CA LYS A 719 28.27 8.41 -20.98
C LYS A 719 27.14 7.49 -20.50
N LYS A 720 26.54 6.70 -21.41
CA LYS A 720 25.54 5.68 -21.04
C LYS A 720 26.13 4.62 -20.11
N LEU A 721 27.33 4.13 -20.42
CA LEU A 721 28.00 3.10 -19.64
C LEU A 721 28.34 3.59 -18.22
N PHE A 722 28.82 4.83 -18.10
CA PHE A 722 29.06 5.49 -16.81
C PHE A 722 27.79 5.61 -15.97
N LEU A 723 26.69 6.09 -16.56
CA LEU A 723 25.40 6.21 -15.88
C LEU A 723 24.87 4.85 -15.39
N ARG A 724 25.00 3.80 -16.20
CA ARG A 724 24.69 2.42 -15.79
C ARG A 724 25.57 1.93 -14.64
N GLY A 725 26.87 2.25 -14.68
CA GLY A 725 27.80 1.94 -13.59
C GLY A 725 27.40 2.60 -12.27
N GLN A 726 27.07 3.90 -12.29
CA GLN A 726 26.59 4.62 -11.11
C GLN A 726 25.28 4.03 -10.58
N HIS A 727 24.30 3.83 -11.47
CA HIS A 727 23.02 3.24 -11.13
C HIS A 727 23.17 1.84 -10.49
N SER A 728 23.92 0.95 -11.12
CA SER A 728 24.14 -0.42 -10.63
C SER A 728 24.75 -0.43 -9.23
N SER A 729 25.77 0.40 -9.00
CA SER A 729 26.42 0.54 -7.68
C SER A 729 25.46 1.03 -6.61
N MET A 730 24.76 2.13 -6.87
CA MET A 730 23.84 2.74 -5.90
C MET A 730 22.66 1.83 -5.56
N ILE A 731 22.05 1.18 -6.55
CA ILE A 731 20.93 0.26 -6.33
C ILE A 731 21.38 -0.99 -5.56
N ASN A 732 22.57 -1.51 -5.83
CA ASN A 732 23.11 -2.63 -5.06
C ASN A 732 23.30 -2.26 -3.58
N GLY A 733 23.79 -1.05 -3.30
CA GLY A 733 23.89 -0.50 -1.94
C GLY A 733 22.51 -0.37 -1.28
N LEU A 734 21.52 0.18 -1.99
CA LEU A 734 20.15 0.32 -1.49
C LEU A 734 19.52 -1.03 -1.14
N ARG A 735 19.70 -2.03 -1.99
CA ARG A 735 19.25 -3.42 -1.77
C ARG A 735 19.90 -4.04 -0.53
N GLY A 736 21.17 -3.72 -0.26
CA GLY A 736 21.85 -4.14 0.97
C GLY A 736 21.21 -3.55 2.24
N ARG A 737 20.71 -2.31 2.15
CA ARG A 737 19.99 -1.63 3.24
C ARG A 737 18.56 -2.13 3.42
N TYR A 738 17.87 -2.46 2.33
CA TYR A 738 16.47 -2.90 2.33
C TYR A 738 16.30 -4.23 1.59
N PRO A 739 16.34 -5.38 2.29
CA PRO A 739 16.28 -6.71 1.65
C PRO A 739 15.02 -6.96 0.79
N ILE A 740 13.89 -6.33 1.13
CA ILE A 740 12.61 -6.46 0.40
C ILE A 740 12.55 -5.62 -0.88
N TYR A 741 13.48 -4.68 -1.08
CA TYR A 741 13.52 -3.83 -2.26
C TYR A 741 13.56 -4.66 -3.56
N GLY A 742 14.47 -5.63 -3.65
CA GLY A 742 14.61 -6.51 -4.82
C GLY A 742 13.31 -7.23 -5.20
N PRO A 743 12.67 -7.98 -4.28
CA PRO A 743 11.35 -8.59 -4.50
C PRO A 743 10.27 -7.61 -4.98
N VAL A 744 10.19 -6.39 -4.44
CA VAL A 744 9.22 -5.37 -4.88
C VAL A 744 9.50 -4.92 -6.32
N VAL A 745 10.76 -4.65 -6.65
CA VAL A 745 11.17 -4.28 -8.02
C VAL A 745 10.79 -5.38 -9.01
N ARG A 746 11.01 -6.64 -8.66
CA ARG A 746 10.71 -7.77 -9.54
C ARG A 746 9.21 -7.87 -9.86
N LEU A 747 8.35 -7.68 -8.84
CA LEU A 747 6.90 -7.61 -9.05
C LEU A 747 6.51 -6.40 -9.91
N ALA A 748 7.09 -5.22 -9.65
CA ALA A 748 6.84 -4.01 -10.41
C ALA A 748 7.21 -4.18 -11.90
N LYS A 749 8.43 -4.68 -12.17
CA LYS A 749 8.90 -4.98 -13.54
C LYS A 749 8.01 -6.00 -14.24
N ARG A 750 7.63 -7.09 -13.55
CA ARG A 750 6.75 -8.09 -14.16
C ARG A 750 5.37 -7.50 -14.48
N TRP A 751 4.81 -6.65 -13.61
CA TRP A 751 3.53 -5.98 -13.86
C TRP A 751 3.59 -5.03 -15.06
N VAL A 752 4.60 -4.15 -15.13
CA VAL A 752 4.80 -3.21 -16.25
C VAL A 752 4.90 -3.99 -17.57
N SER A 753 5.71 -5.06 -17.58
CA SER A 753 5.91 -5.89 -18.76
C SER A 753 4.66 -6.67 -19.16
N ALA A 754 3.94 -7.26 -18.21
CA ALA A 754 2.70 -8.00 -18.47
C ALA A 754 1.59 -7.12 -19.07
N HIS A 755 1.63 -5.81 -18.80
CA HIS A 755 0.77 -4.80 -19.42
C HIS A 755 1.32 -4.19 -20.72
N LEU A 756 2.36 -4.79 -21.28
CA LEU A 756 2.99 -4.46 -22.56
C LEU A 756 3.71 -3.09 -22.60
N PHE A 757 4.17 -2.60 -21.45
CA PHE A 757 4.88 -1.32 -21.32
C PHE A 757 6.41 -1.44 -21.36
N SER A 758 6.98 -2.56 -21.84
CA SER A 758 8.43 -2.80 -21.83
C SER A 758 9.23 -1.79 -22.66
N ASN A 759 8.64 -1.18 -23.69
CA ASN A 759 9.28 -0.09 -24.44
C ASN A 759 9.01 1.30 -23.86
N SER A 760 8.05 1.40 -22.93
CA SER A 760 7.63 2.67 -22.35
C SER A 760 8.46 3.03 -21.12
N LEU A 761 8.85 2.03 -20.33
CA LEU A 761 9.67 2.17 -19.13
C LEU A 761 10.85 1.19 -19.15
N THR A 762 12.05 1.72 -18.93
CA THR A 762 13.27 0.93 -18.74
C THR A 762 13.29 0.26 -17.37
N GLU A 763 14.09 -0.80 -17.22
CA GLU A 763 14.22 -1.51 -15.95
C GLU A 763 14.78 -0.59 -14.84
N GLU A 764 15.73 0.28 -15.19
CA GLU A 764 16.35 1.27 -14.30
C GLU A 764 15.35 2.33 -13.83
N ALA A 765 14.44 2.78 -14.71
CA ALA A 765 13.37 3.70 -14.30
C ALA A 765 12.46 3.06 -13.25
N ILE A 766 12.09 1.78 -13.43
CA ILE A 766 11.25 1.04 -12.48
C ILE A 766 11.99 0.84 -11.14
N GLU A 767 13.29 0.57 -11.18
CA GLU A 767 14.14 0.52 -9.99
C GLU A 767 14.12 1.84 -9.21
N LEU A 768 14.26 2.98 -9.88
CA LEU A 768 14.19 4.30 -9.24
C LEU A 768 12.81 4.62 -8.66
N LEU A 769 11.73 4.27 -9.38
CA LEU A 769 10.36 4.44 -8.88
C LEU A 769 10.13 3.67 -7.58
N VAL A 770 10.60 2.42 -7.52
CA VAL A 770 10.52 1.62 -6.29
C VAL A 770 11.46 2.16 -5.21
N ALA A 771 12.66 2.61 -5.57
CA ALA A 771 13.64 3.17 -4.63
C ALA A 771 13.06 4.37 -3.87
N HIS A 772 12.28 5.22 -4.55
CA HIS A 772 11.56 6.33 -3.94
C HIS A 772 10.70 5.89 -2.74
N LEU A 773 10.03 4.74 -2.81
CA LEU A 773 9.17 4.23 -1.73
C LEU A 773 9.94 3.90 -0.44
N PHE A 774 11.23 3.59 -0.55
CA PHE A 774 12.10 3.25 0.58
C PHE A 774 12.87 4.47 1.08
N LEU A 775 13.21 5.41 0.20
CA LEU A 775 14.00 6.60 0.49
C LEU A 775 13.14 7.76 1.01
N LYS A 776 11.93 7.93 0.46
CA LYS A 776 10.93 8.92 0.88
C LYS A 776 9.63 8.21 1.27
N PRO A 777 9.63 7.44 2.38
CA PRO A 777 8.50 6.59 2.74
C PRO A 777 7.31 7.34 3.34
N LEU A 778 7.48 8.59 3.79
CA LEU A 778 6.42 9.37 4.46
C LEU A 778 5.21 9.57 3.53
N PRO A 779 3.97 9.56 4.05
CA PRO A 779 3.57 9.42 5.46
C PRO A 779 3.65 7.97 6.01
N PHE A 780 4.06 7.01 5.19
CA PHE A 780 4.27 5.62 5.61
C PHE A 780 5.68 5.39 6.18
N ARG A 781 6.04 4.11 6.30
CA ARG A 781 7.38 3.61 6.63
C ARG A 781 7.94 2.80 5.46
N PRO A 782 9.27 2.60 5.34
CA PRO A 782 9.82 1.76 4.28
C PRO A 782 9.12 0.39 4.25
N PRO A 783 8.66 -0.10 3.08
CA PRO A 783 7.95 -1.38 3.01
C PRO A 783 8.78 -2.55 3.56
N CYS A 784 8.17 -3.40 4.38
CA CYS A 784 8.76 -4.66 4.86
C CYS A 784 8.05 -5.91 4.30
N SER A 785 7.13 -5.73 3.36
CA SER A 785 6.59 -6.82 2.54
C SER A 785 6.54 -6.43 1.07
N ARG A 786 6.66 -7.45 0.21
CA ARG A 786 6.57 -7.26 -1.25
C ARG A 786 5.15 -6.88 -1.71
N ILE A 787 4.12 -7.31 -0.98
CA ILE A 787 2.71 -7.00 -1.26
C ILE A 787 2.45 -5.51 -1.07
N THR A 788 2.83 -4.99 0.10
CA THR A 788 2.65 -3.56 0.44
C THR A 788 3.52 -2.68 -0.44
N GLY A 789 4.78 -3.08 -0.70
CA GLY A 789 5.66 -2.35 -1.60
C GLY A 789 5.11 -2.28 -3.03
N PHE A 790 4.58 -3.38 -3.56
CA PHE A 790 3.96 -3.43 -4.89
C PHE A 790 2.69 -2.57 -4.96
N LEU A 791 1.82 -2.65 -3.95
CA LEU A 791 0.61 -1.80 -3.90
C LEU A 791 0.97 -0.31 -3.88
N ARG A 792 1.98 0.08 -3.11
CA ARG A 792 2.46 1.48 -3.05
C ARG A 792 3.13 1.93 -4.35
N PHE A 793 3.82 1.03 -5.07
CA PHE A 793 4.32 1.31 -6.42
C PHE A 793 3.19 1.64 -7.39
N LEU A 794 2.10 0.86 -7.38
CA LEU A 794 0.94 1.15 -8.22
C LEU A 794 0.33 2.52 -7.88
N ARG A 795 0.26 2.87 -6.59
CA ARG A 795 -0.23 4.19 -6.16
C ARG A 795 0.65 5.33 -6.57
N LEU A 796 1.97 5.17 -6.46
CA LEU A 796 2.92 6.18 -6.93
C LEU A 796 2.68 6.48 -8.41
N LEU A 797 2.52 5.45 -9.25
CA LEU A 797 2.22 5.66 -10.66
C LEU A 797 0.89 6.37 -10.90
N SER A 798 -0.15 6.06 -10.13
CA SER A 798 -1.49 6.62 -10.34
C SER A 798 -1.73 8.00 -9.73
N GLU A 799 -1.12 8.29 -8.57
CA GLU A 799 -1.47 9.43 -7.73
C GLU A 799 -0.40 10.54 -7.74
N TYR A 800 0.82 10.25 -8.19
CA TYR A 800 1.89 11.25 -8.24
C TYR A 800 1.62 12.31 -9.32
N ASP A 801 1.89 13.58 -8.99
CA ASP A 801 1.75 14.69 -9.91
C ASP A 801 2.95 14.82 -10.85
N TRP A 802 2.94 14.00 -11.89
CA TRP A 802 3.97 14.02 -12.93
C TRP A 802 4.03 15.34 -13.70
N ASN A 803 2.96 16.13 -13.75
CA ASN A 803 2.91 17.33 -14.58
C ASN A 803 3.67 18.48 -13.94
N PHE A 804 3.51 18.66 -12.63
CA PHE A 804 4.03 19.82 -11.92
C PHE A 804 5.18 19.52 -10.97
N SER A 805 5.53 18.25 -10.74
CA SER A 805 6.63 17.86 -9.84
C SER A 805 7.63 16.88 -10.46
N PRO A 806 8.95 17.11 -10.31
CA PRO A 806 9.97 16.12 -10.62
C PRO A 806 10.10 15.09 -9.48
N LEU A 807 10.26 13.81 -9.82
CA LEU A 807 10.53 12.78 -8.82
C LEU A 807 12.02 12.76 -8.50
N THR A 808 12.37 13.18 -7.28
CA THR A 808 13.75 13.22 -6.79
C THR A 808 14.09 11.99 -5.97
N ILE A 809 15.13 11.26 -6.39
CA ILE A 809 15.60 10.02 -5.79
C ILE A 809 17.04 10.21 -5.30
N ASP A 810 17.16 10.52 -4.01
CA ASP A 810 18.43 10.68 -3.32
C ASP A 810 18.78 9.38 -2.58
N ILE A 811 19.57 8.51 -3.21
CA ILE A 811 19.87 7.17 -2.70
C ILE A 811 20.80 7.24 -1.48
N ASN A 812 21.75 8.17 -1.49
CA ASN A 812 22.78 8.30 -0.46
C ASN A 812 22.43 9.35 0.60
N GLY A 813 21.44 10.22 0.35
CA GLY A 813 21.11 11.34 1.24
C GLY A 813 22.07 12.51 1.08
N ASP A 814 22.67 12.68 -0.10
CA ASP A 814 23.74 13.64 -0.37
C ASP A 814 23.31 14.86 -1.19
N PHE A 815 22.01 15.01 -1.50
CA PHE A 815 21.51 16.20 -2.20
C PHE A 815 21.68 17.47 -1.38
N THR A 816 22.37 18.44 -1.98
CA THR A 816 22.46 19.80 -1.47
C THR A 816 21.27 20.64 -1.93
N PRO A 817 20.95 21.76 -1.25
CA PRO A 817 19.92 22.70 -1.72
C PRO A 817 20.19 23.23 -3.15
N ALA A 818 21.47 23.31 -3.55
CA ALA A 818 21.84 23.69 -4.91
C ALA A 818 21.44 22.62 -5.93
N ASP A 819 21.61 21.33 -5.60
CA ASP A 819 21.20 20.22 -6.46
C ASP A 819 19.68 20.20 -6.66
N VAL A 820 18.91 20.41 -5.59
CA VAL A 820 17.44 20.48 -5.66
C VAL A 820 16.99 21.66 -6.52
N LYS A 821 17.65 22.81 -6.40
CA LYS A 821 17.38 23.98 -7.23
C LYS A 821 17.67 23.70 -8.70
N GLU A 822 18.82 23.11 -9.01
CA GLU A 822 19.23 22.72 -10.36
C GLU A 822 18.22 21.74 -10.99
N ILE A 823 17.80 20.72 -10.25
CA ILE A 823 16.78 19.75 -10.70
C ILE A 823 15.47 20.46 -11.05
N ASN A 824 15.00 21.39 -10.22
CA ASN A 824 13.77 22.14 -10.47
C ASN A 824 13.90 23.07 -11.70
N GLU A 825 15.06 23.72 -11.88
CA GLU A 825 15.33 24.54 -13.06
C GLU A 825 15.35 23.70 -14.35
N ASN A 826 15.96 22.52 -14.31
CA ASN A 826 15.97 21.55 -15.41
C ASN A 826 14.55 21.05 -15.73
N PHE A 827 13.76 20.71 -14.71
CA PHE A 827 12.36 20.31 -14.84
C PHE A 827 11.51 21.42 -15.47
N MET A 828 11.59 22.64 -14.97
CA MET A 828 10.83 23.78 -15.50
C MET A 828 11.24 24.12 -16.94
N SER A 829 12.52 24.01 -17.26
CA SER A 829 13.02 24.19 -18.63
C SER A 829 12.46 23.11 -19.57
N ASN A 830 12.42 21.85 -19.13
CA ASN A 830 11.81 20.75 -19.86
C ASN A 830 10.31 21.00 -20.13
N ARG A 831 9.56 21.47 -19.11
CA ARG A 831 8.13 21.79 -19.23
C ARG A 831 7.84 23.01 -20.12
N LYS A 832 8.63 24.09 -20.04
CA LYS A 832 8.47 25.27 -20.92
C LYS A 832 8.71 24.97 -22.39
N GLU A 833 9.64 24.06 -22.70
CA GLU A 833 9.93 23.69 -24.07
C GLU A 833 8.78 22.87 -24.71
N TYR A 834 8.02 22.14 -23.89
CA TYR A 834 6.81 21.41 -24.31
C TYR A 834 5.72 22.38 -24.81
N GLU A 835 5.46 23.48 -24.09
CA GLU A 835 4.46 24.48 -24.48
C GLU A 835 4.77 25.14 -25.82
N LYS A 836 6.06 25.31 -26.15
CA LYS A 836 6.51 25.98 -27.38
C LYS A 836 6.54 25.08 -28.62
N ASN A 837 6.67 23.77 -28.47
CA ASN A 837 6.86 22.82 -29.57
C ASN A 837 5.93 21.60 -29.47
N LEU A 838 4.64 21.78 -29.82
CA LEU A 838 3.62 20.71 -29.88
C LEU A 838 3.98 19.50 -30.76
N GLN A 839 4.98 19.63 -31.65
CA GLN A 839 5.44 18.54 -32.52
C GLN A 839 6.55 17.67 -31.89
N ASN A 840 7.20 18.13 -30.82
CA ASN A 840 8.23 17.34 -30.13
C ASN A 840 7.61 16.59 -28.95
N VAL A 841 7.43 15.28 -29.11
CA VAL A 841 6.99 14.38 -28.05
C VAL A 841 8.11 14.28 -26.99
N LYS A 842 8.00 15.08 -25.93
CA LYS A 842 8.93 15.05 -24.78
C LYS A 842 8.38 14.20 -23.63
N PRO A 843 9.26 13.64 -22.77
CA PRO A 843 8.86 12.70 -21.74
C PRO A 843 7.98 13.32 -20.67
N ALA A 844 6.96 12.57 -20.26
CA ALA A 844 6.04 12.98 -19.21
C ALA A 844 6.61 12.70 -17.81
N MET A 845 7.51 11.72 -17.69
CA MET A 845 8.14 11.34 -16.43
C MET A 845 9.54 11.96 -16.31
N PHE A 846 9.81 12.61 -15.18
CA PHE A 846 11.11 13.22 -14.87
C PHE A 846 11.68 12.59 -13.60
N LEU A 847 12.74 11.78 -13.74
CA LEU A 847 13.40 11.07 -12.64
C LEU A 847 14.79 11.66 -12.43
N ALA A 848 15.01 12.29 -11.28
CA ALA A 848 16.28 12.94 -10.96
C ALA A 848 17.04 12.17 -9.87
N THR A 849 18.33 11.96 -10.10
CA THR A 849 19.27 11.31 -9.18
C THR A 849 20.57 12.12 -9.09
N ALA A 850 21.48 11.77 -8.17
CA ALA A 850 22.76 12.46 -8.02
C ALA A 850 23.63 12.40 -9.30
N TYR A 851 23.54 11.29 -10.03
CA TYR A 851 24.29 11.07 -11.26
C TYR A 851 23.53 11.50 -12.53
N ASP A 852 22.24 11.82 -12.44
CA ASP A 852 21.39 12.26 -13.55
C ASP A 852 20.35 13.26 -13.05
N LYS A 853 20.73 14.54 -13.01
CA LYS A 853 19.85 15.65 -12.58
C LYS A 853 18.94 16.17 -13.69
N GLU A 854 19.23 15.82 -14.94
CA GLU A 854 18.48 16.27 -16.14
C GLU A 854 17.42 15.25 -16.58
N SER A 855 17.37 14.08 -15.93
CA SER A 855 16.48 12.97 -16.29
C SER A 855 16.70 12.48 -17.73
N GLU A 856 17.95 12.49 -18.19
CA GLU A 856 18.31 12.15 -19.57
C GLU A 856 18.50 10.64 -19.80
N ALA A 857 18.84 9.88 -18.75
CA ALA A 857 19.29 8.50 -18.88
C ALA A 857 18.13 7.53 -19.12
N TRP A 858 17.11 7.58 -18.26
CA TRP A 858 16.10 6.52 -18.17
C TRP A 858 14.72 6.92 -18.68
N THR A 859 14.39 8.20 -18.54
CA THR A 859 13.10 8.76 -18.95
C THR A 859 13.25 9.96 -19.87
N GLY A 860 14.37 10.09 -20.59
CA GLY A 860 14.64 11.22 -21.48
C GLY A 860 13.79 11.24 -22.77
N GLN A 861 13.22 10.10 -23.17
CA GLN A 861 12.43 9.96 -24.41
C GLN A 861 11.04 9.36 -24.20
N SER A 862 10.89 8.53 -23.17
CA SER A 862 9.66 7.77 -22.85
C SER A 862 9.56 7.64 -21.33
N PRO A 863 8.36 7.55 -20.73
CA PRO A 863 7.04 7.53 -21.32
C PRO A 863 6.60 8.89 -21.88
N THR A 864 5.83 8.87 -22.96
CA THR A 864 5.09 10.05 -23.45
C THR A 864 3.90 10.35 -22.52
N ALA A 865 3.29 11.54 -22.65
CA ALA A 865 2.10 11.88 -21.86
C ALA A 865 0.90 10.95 -22.12
N ALA A 866 0.80 10.35 -23.31
CA ALA A 866 -0.22 9.34 -23.59
C ALA A 866 0.09 8.01 -22.89
N ASP A 867 1.34 7.58 -22.90
CA ASP A 867 1.78 6.33 -22.27
C ASP A 867 1.62 6.41 -20.77
N LEU A 868 2.04 7.53 -20.18
CA LEU A 868 1.95 7.75 -18.74
C LEU A 868 0.50 7.78 -18.28
N ARG A 869 -0.41 8.43 -19.03
CA ARG A 869 -1.85 8.38 -18.72
C ARG A 869 -2.41 6.97 -18.78
N ARG A 870 -2.02 6.16 -19.78
CA ARG A 870 -2.45 4.77 -19.89
C ARG A 870 -1.90 3.92 -18.75
N LEU A 871 -0.62 4.09 -18.42
CA LEU A 871 0.07 3.43 -17.32
C LEU A 871 -0.60 3.77 -15.98
N ALA A 872 -0.84 5.05 -15.72
CA ALA A 872 -1.52 5.53 -14.51
C ALA A 872 -2.93 4.96 -14.40
N ALA A 873 -3.71 4.90 -15.49
CA ALA A 873 -5.05 4.32 -15.48
C ALA A 873 -5.03 2.82 -15.12
N TYR A 874 -4.07 2.06 -15.67
CA TYR A 874 -3.89 0.64 -15.36
C TYR A 874 -3.44 0.45 -13.90
N ALA A 875 -2.56 1.34 -13.41
CA ALA A 875 -2.10 1.33 -12.03
C ALA A 875 -3.25 1.64 -11.05
N THR A 876 -4.09 2.64 -11.34
CA THR A 876 -5.30 2.98 -10.55
C THR A 876 -6.24 1.78 -10.46
N SER A 877 -6.55 1.16 -11.60
CA SER A 877 -7.44 -0.01 -11.64
C SER A 877 -6.85 -1.18 -10.86
N SER A 878 -5.57 -1.47 -11.04
CA SER A 878 -4.86 -2.54 -10.35
C SER A 878 -4.79 -2.30 -8.84
N ALA A 879 -4.46 -1.08 -8.38
CA ALA A 879 -4.36 -0.73 -6.97
C ALA A 879 -5.71 -0.81 -6.27
N ASN A 880 -6.78 -0.29 -6.88
CA ASN A 880 -8.13 -0.35 -6.32
C ASN A 880 -8.66 -1.78 -6.25
N PHE A 881 -8.46 -2.57 -7.32
CA PHE A 881 -8.87 -3.96 -7.34
C PHE A 881 -8.07 -4.80 -6.33
N PHE A 882 -6.76 -4.58 -6.21
CA PHE A 882 -5.93 -5.29 -5.25
C PHE A 882 -6.30 -4.94 -3.81
N THR A 883 -6.56 -3.66 -3.52
CA THR A 883 -7.08 -3.22 -2.22
C THR A 883 -8.41 -3.92 -1.89
N SER A 884 -9.31 -4.05 -2.88
CA SER A 884 -10.58 -4.78 -2.73
C SER A 884 -10.37 -6.27 -2.43
N ILE A 885 -9.46 -6.95 -3.12
CA ILE A 885 -9.11 -8.36 -2.86
C ILE A 885 -8.62 -8.55 -1.43
N ILE A 886 -7.76 -7.66 -0.94
CA ILE A 886 -7.20 -7.74 0.42
C ILE A 886 -8.32 -7.60 1.47
N MET A 887 -9.32 -6.76 1.19
CA MET A 887 -10.43 -6.52 2.11
C MET A 887 -11.56 -7.54 2.04
N ASN A 888 -11.87 -8.05 0.86
CA ASN A 888 -13.13 -8.75 0.61
C ASN A 888 -12.97 -10.27 0.56
N ASN A 889 -14.07 -10.98 0.82
CA ASN A 889 -14.10 -12.46 0.89
C ASN A 889 -14.06 -13.18 -0.47
N GLN A 890 -14.06 -12.41 -1.56
CA GLN A 890 -14.06 -12.95 -2.92
C GLN A 890 -12.65 -12.97 -3.48
N ILE A 891 -11.83 -13.89 -2.97
CA ILE A 891 -10.63 -14.32 -3.71
C ILE A 891 -11.08 -15.55 -4.49
N ASP A 892 -11.53 -15.35 -5.74
CA ASP A 892 -11.48 -16.45 -6.69
C ASP A 892 -10.01 -16.88 -6.84
N SER A 893 -9.73 -18.15 -7.08
CA SER A 893 -8.36 -18.65 -7.31
C SER A 893 -7.63 -17.88 -8.42
N TYR A 894 -8.38 -17.17 -9.26
CA TYR A 894 -7.91 -16.37 -10.40
C TYR A 894 -7.94 -14.85 -10.15
N GLY A 895 -8.25 -14.38 -8.94
CA GLY A 895 -8.43 -12.96 -8.64
C GLY A 895 -7.16 -12.15 -8.85
N CYS A 896 -6.07 -12.56 -8.20
CA CYS A 896 -4.77 -11.88 -8.32
C CYS A 896 -4.17 -11.97 -9.73
N GLU A 897 -4.54 -12.98 -10.53
CA GLU A 897 -4.09 -13.09 -11.92
C GLU A 897 -4.55 -11.89 -12.77
N ARG A 898 -5.76 -11.37 -12.51
CA ARG A 898 -6.32 -10.23 -13.27
C ARG A 898 -5.45 -8.98 -13.17
N ILE A 899 -4.72 -8.81 -12.07
CA ILE A 899 -3.79 -7.70 -11.85
C ILE A 899 -2.66 -7.70 -12.91
N PHE A 900 -2.31 -8.88 -13.42
CA PHE A 900 -1.24 -9.10 -14.40
C PHE A 900 -1.76 -9.44 -15.80
N ARG A 901 -3.07 -9.35 -16.06
CA ARG A 901 -3.65 -9.59 -17.38
C ARG A 901 -3.91 -8.28 -18.12
N THR A 902 -3.26 -8.12 -19.27
CA THR A 902 -3.48 -6.94 -20.12
C THR A 902 -4.81 -7.02 -20.89
N PRO A 903 -5.64 -5.97 -20.90
CA PRO A 903 -6.82 -5.90 -21.75
C PRO A 903 -6.44 -5.61 -23.21
N LEU A 904 -6.29 -6.68 -24.01
CA LEU A 904 -5.88 -6.62 -25.42
C LEU A 904 -6.86 -5.86 -26.33
N ASN A 905 -8.11 -5.67 -25.91
CA ASN A 905 -9.12 -4.90 -26.64
C ASN A 905 -8.87 -3.38 -26.65
N ASN A 906 -7.84 -2.91 -25.95
CA ASN A 906 -7.44 -1.50 -25.92
C ASN A 906 -6.45 -1.12 -27.05
N TYR A 907 -6.02 -2.06 -27.87
CA TYR A 907 -5.12 -1.81 -29.00
C TYR A 907 -5.90 -1.75 -30.32
N ASN A 908 -5.38 -1.05 -31.33
CA ASN A 908 -5.98 -1.00 -32.67
C ASN A 908 -5.82 -2.34 -33.39
N ALA A 909 -4.66 -2.97 -33.24
CA ALA A 909 -4.40 -4.32 -33.71
C ALA A 909 -3.57 -5.11 -32.68
N VAL A 910 -3.67 -6.44 -32.75
CA VAL A 910 -2.93 -7.37 -31.90
C VAL A 910 -2.31 -8.46 -32.77
N ILE A 911 -1.02 -8.69 -32.59
CA ILE A 911 -0.27 -9.77 -33.23
C ILE A 911 -0.07 -10.88 -32.19
N LEU A 912 -0.47 -12.09 -32.51
CA LEU A 912 -0.17 -13.28 -31.70
C LEU A 912 1.01 -14.02 -32.31
N LEU A 913 1.90 -14.53 -31.45
CA LEU A 913 3.14 -15.20 -31.82
C LEU A 913 3.05 -16.71 -31.58
N HIS A 914 3.86 -17.48 -32.31
CA HIS A 914 4.02 -18.92 -32.06
C HIS A 914 4.86 -19.13 -30.79
N ARG A 915 4.22 -19.64 -29.73
CA ARG A 915 4.85 -19.79 -28.40
C ARG A 915 6.07 -20.71 -28.41
N ASP A 916 6.02 -21.78 -29.20
CA ASP A 916 7.12 -22.73 -29.39
C ASP A 916 8.31 -22.12 -30.13
N LYS A 917 8.20 -20.86 -30.60
CA LYS A 917 9.27 -20.07 -31.22
C LYS A 917 9.82 -18.97 -30.33
N LEU A 918 9.25 -18.77 -29.14
CA LEU A 918 9.82 -17.86 -28.15
C LEU A 918 11.06 -18.50 -27.50
N PRO A 919 12.05 -17.70 -27.07
CA PRO A 919 13.23 -18.22 -26.38
C PRO A 919 12.90 -18.72 -24.96
N TYR A 920 11.90 -18.10 -24.31
CA TYR A 920 11.50 -18.42 -22.93
C TYR A 920 9.97 -18.53 -22.76
N PRO A 921 9.25 -19.40 -23.48
CA PRO A 921 7.80 -19.56 -23.40
C PRO A 921 7.28 -19.92 -22.00
N HIS A 922 8.09 -20.56 -21.15
CA HIS A 922 7.71 -20.89 -19.78
C HIS A 922 7.56 -19.65 -18.88
N ARG A 923 8.08 -18.49 -19.29
CA ARG A 923 7.92 -17.23 -18.55
C ARG A 923 6.55 -16.61 -18.74
N LEU A 924 5.82 -16.97 -19.81
CA LEU A 924 4.50 -16.43 -20.12
C LEU A 924 3.52 -16.74 -18.99
N LEU A 925 2.96 -15.71 -18.36
CA LEU A 925 1.99 -15.88 -17.26
C LEU A 925 0.66 -16.44 -17.76
N PHE A 926 0.13 -15.80 -18.81
CA PHE A 926 -1.18 -16.12 -19.33
C PHE A 926 -1.11 -16.23 -20.85
N PRO A 927 -1.59 -17.34 -21.42
CA PRO A 927 -1.66 -17.46 -22.86
C PRO A 927 -2.59 -16.41 -23.47
N SER A 928 -2.09 -15.60 -24.41
CA SER A 928 -2.87 -14.54 -25.03
C SER A 928 -3.89 -15.10 -26.02
N GLU A 929 -5.11 -14.57 -25.95
CA GLU A 929 -6.20 -14.90 -26.85
C GLU A 929 -6.98 -13.64 -27.25
N VAL A 930 -7.38 -13.58 -28.51
CA VAL A 930 -8.16 -12.47 -29.07
C VAL A 930 -9.49 -13.04 -29.57
N LYS A 931 -10.57 -12.76 -28.84
CA LYS A 931 -11.93 -13.28 -29.15
C LYS A 931 -12.73 -12.37 -30.09
N GLN A 932 -12.29 -11.13 -30.30
CA GLN A 932 -13.01 -10.10 -31.05
C GLN A 932 -12.09 -9.52 -32.14
N GLY A 933 -12.67 -8.92 -33.18
CA GLY A 933 -11.96 -8.23 -34.26
C GLY A 933 -11.83 -9.03 -35.56
N ARG A 934 -11.44 -8.33 -36.63
CA ARG A 934 -11.25 -8.89 -37.98
C ARG A 934 -9.90 -9.61 -38.03
N HIS A 935 -9.95 -10.90 -38.36
CA HIS A 935 -8.75 -11.70 -38.57
C HIS A 935 -8.09 -11.32 -39.91
N VAL A 936 -6.90 -10.72 -39.86
CA VAL A 936 -6.20 -10.18 -41.05
C VAL A 936 -5.31 -11.24 -41.70
N LEU A 937 -4.57 -12.00 -40.90
CA LEU A 937 -3.59 -12.98 -41.40
C LEU A 937 -3.41 -14.12 -40.40
N CYS A 938 -3.24 -15.35 -40.90
CA CYS A 938 -2.80 -16.52 -40.12
C CYS A 938 -1.44 -16.99 -40.68
N GLY A 939 -0.44 -17.08 -39.81
CA GLY A 939 0.91 -17.51 -40.17
C GLY A 939 1.17 -18.96 -39.75
N ARG A 940 1.96 -19.69 -40.56
CA ARG A 940 2.46 -21.03 -40.22
C ARG A 940 3.80 -20.90 -39.50
N ALA A 941 4.02 -21.70 -38.45
CA ALA A 941 5.27 -21.71 -37.72
C ALA A 941 6.43 -22.16 -38.60
N SER A 942 7.59 -21.50 -38.47
CA SER A 942 8.79 -21.87 -39.22
C SER A 942 9.35 -23.21 -38.74
N LYS A 943 9.94 -23.98 -39.67
CA LYS A 943 10.75 -25.17 -39.35
C LYS A 943 12.25 -24.86 -39.26
N THR A 944 12.71 -23.69 -39.71
CA THR A 944 14.13 -23.33 -39.74
C THR A 944 14.70 -22.94 -38.38
N PHE A 945 13.87 -22.44 -37.46
CA PHE A 945 14.30 -22.05 -36.11
C PHE A 945 13.61 -22.95 -35.06
N GLN A 946 14.43 -23.54 -34.20
CA GLN A 946 14.01 -24.25 -33.00
C GLN A 946 14.73 -23.62 -31.79
N PRO A 947 13.99 -23.00 -30.85
CA PRO A 947 14.59 -22.31 -29.71
C PRO A 947 15.11 -23.26 -28.63
N PHE A 948 14.95 -24.58 -28.79
CA PHE A 948 15.35 -25.57 -27.80
C PHE A 948 16.10 -26.73 -28.43
N LEU A 949 17.15 -27.17 -27.74
CA LEU A 949 17.86 -28.42 -27.99
C LEU A 949 17.21 -29.54 -27.19
N SER A 950 16.99 -30.68 -27.85
CA SER A 950 16.49 -31.90 -27.24
C SER A 950 17.64 -32.78 -26.74
N PRO A 951 17.41 -33.63 -25.72
CA PRO A 951 18.41 -34.60 -25.28
C PRO A 951 18.87 -35.56 -26.40
N GLY A 952 18.04 -35.78 -27.42
CA GLY A 952 18.37 -36.59 -28.60
C GLY A 952 19.37 -35.94 -29.55
N ASP A 953 19.59 -34.62 -29.46
CA ASP A 953 20.54 -33.88 -30.28
C ASP A 953 22.01 -34.08 -29.83
N MET A 954 22.24 -34.88 -28.78
CA MET A 954 23.55 -35.14 -28.15
C MET A 954 24.50 -36.05 -28.96
N ASN A 955 24.05 -36.62 -30.07
CA ASN A 955 24.89 -37.50 -30.90
C ASN A 955 25.96 -36.76 -31.73
N GLY A 956 26.04 -35.43 -31.62
CA GLY A 956 27.03 -34.58 -32.33
C GLY A 956 28.25 -34.22 -31.48
N ASN A 957 29.27 -33.62 -32.11
CA ASN A 957 30.48 -33.12 -31.43
C ASN A 957 30.10 -31.98 -30.44
N SER A 958 30.74 -31.93 -29.26
CA SER A 958 30.54 -30.86 -28.26
C SER A 958 30.74 -29.46 -28.84
N GLU A 959 31.62 -29.33 -29.84
CA GLU A 959 31.91 -28.07 -30.54
C GLU A 959 30.77 -27.65 -31.47
N GLU A 960 30.16 -28.61 -32.18
CA GLU A 960 28.97 -28.37 -33.01
C GLU A 960 27.76 -27.93 -32.19
N LEU A 961 27.61 -28.48 -30.97
CA LEU A 961 26.57 -28.06 -30.04
C LEU A 961 26.80 -26.64 -29.53
N LYS A 962 28.05 -26.28 -29.20
CA LYS A 962 28.40 -24.90 -28.81
C LYS A 962 28.11 -23.90 -29.94
N ASN A 963 28.35 -24.26 -31.20
CA ASN A 963 28.04 -23.42 -32.37
C ASN A 963 26.53 -23.19 -32.58
N LYS A 964 25.66 -24.00 -31.98
CA LYS A 964 24.20 -23.77 -32.00
C LYS A 964 23.73 -22.76 -30.94
N LEU A 965 24.60 -22.38 -29.99
CA LEU A 965 24.27 -21.40 -28.95
C LEU A 965 24.27 -19.99 -29.54
N MET A 966 23.12 -19.34 -29.50
CA MET A 966 22.94 -17.97 -29.97
C MET A 966 23.02 -17.00 -28.78
N VAL A 967 24.08 -16.19 -28.74
CA VAL A 967 24.25 -15.19 -27.69
C VAL A 967 23.46 -13.93 -28.03
N ASN A 968 22.71 -13.41 -27.05
CA ASN A 968 21.89 -12.20 -27.16
C ASN A 968 20.82 -12.23 -28.27
N PHE A 969 20.40 -13.43 -28.70
CA PHE A 969 19.36 -13.57 -29.72
C PHE A 969 17.97 -13.74 -29.09
N ASP A 970 17.09 -12.77 -29.31
CA ASP A 970 15.68 -12.82 -28.92
C ASP A 970 14.79 -12.45 -30.12
N PRO A 971 14.11 -13.43 -30.76
CA PRO A 971 13.30 -13.17 -31.97
C PRO A 971 12.19 -12.16 -31.73
N LEU A 972 11.66 -12.03 -30.50
CA LEU A 972 10.67 -11.01 -30.18
C LEU A 972 11.26 -9.60 -30.30
N ARG A 973 12.45 -9.38 -29.73
CA ARG A 973 13.12 -8.06 -29.77
C ARG A 973 13.46 -7.66 -31.20
N TYR A 974 14.04 -8.58 -31.98
CA TYR A 974 14.34 -8.31 -33.39
C TYR A 974 13.07 -7.96 -34.18
N PHE A 975 12.00 -8.74 -34.00
CA PHE A 975 10.75 -8.47 -34.71
C PHE A 975 10.12 -7.12 -34.33
N VAL A 976 10.15 -6.74 -33.05
CA VAL A 976 9.70 -5.41 -32.61
C VAL A 976 10.56 -4.31 -33.24
N THR A 977 11.89 -4.45 -33.21
CA THR A 977 12.81 -3.47 -33.84
C THR A 977 12.57 -3.35 -35.34
N ASP A 978 12.29 -4.45 -36.02
CA ASP A 978 11.98 -4.43 -37.45
C ASP A 978 10.65 -3.70 -37.73
N ILE A 979 9.62 -3.90 -36.88
CA ILE A 979 8.36 -3.14 -36.99
C ILE A 979 8.61 -1.64 -36.76
N GLU A 980 9.34 -1.28 -35.71
CA GLU A 980 9.64 0.12 -35.39
C GLU A 980 10.49 0.79 -36.49
N ARG A 981 11.37 0.04 -37.17
CA ARG A 981 12.20 0.52 -38.27
C ARG A 981 11.42 0.68 -39.57
N GLU A 982 10.55 -0.27 -39.92
CA GLU A 982 9.79 -0.26 -41.16
C GLU A 982 8.52 0.61 -41.08
N PHE A 983 7.96 0.80 -39.87
CA PHE A 983 6.71 1.52 -39.64
C PHE A 983 6.76 2.60 -38.52
N PRO A 984 7.81 3.46 -38.46
CA PRO A 984 8.14 4.32 -37.30
C PRO A 984 7.07 5.36 -36.92
N ASP A 985 6.23 5.79 -37.87
CA ASP A 985 5.18 6.81 -37.64
C ASP A 985 3.76 6.26 -37.74
N ILE A 986 3.63 4.98 -38.14
CA ILE A 986 2.31 4.35 -38.35
C ILE A 986 1.87 3.67 -37.07
N PHE A 987 2.73 2.84 -36.47
CA PHE A 987 2.41 2.07 -35.29
C PHE A 987 3.34 2.40 -34.14
N LYS A 988 2.73 2.63 -32.98
CA LYS A 988 3.40 2.41 -31.71
C LYS A 988 3.21 0.96 -31.28
N VAL A 989 4.33 0.28 -31.05
CA VAL A 989 4.39 -1.12 -30.66
C VAL A 989 4.30 -1.24 -29.14
N TRP A 990 3.70 -2.32 -28.62
CA TRP A 990 3.57 -2.59 -27.19
C TRP A 990 3.79 -4.09 -26.97
N TYR A 991 4.72 -4.48 -26.10
CA TYR A 991 5.07 -5.89 -25.90
C TYR A 991 5.55 -6.19 -24.47
N ASP A 992 5.54 -7.47 -24.09
CA ASP A 992 6.12 -7.99 -22.84
C ASP A 992 7.51 -8.58 -23.13
N SER A 993 8.56 -7.92 -22.64
CA SER A 993 9.96 -8.35 -22.81
C SER A 993 10.35 -9.61 -22.02
N PHE A 994 9.48 -10.10 -21.14
CA PHE A 994 9.72 -11.29 -20.31
C PHE A 994 8.91 -12.51 -20.79
N GLY A 995 8.73 -12.66 -22.10
CA GLY A 995 8.16 -13.86 -22.72
C GLY A 995 6.71 -13.74 -23.18
N GLY A 996 6.24 -12.52 -23.49
CA GLY A 996 4.92 -12.31 -24.07
C GLY A 996 4.73 -13.02 -25.42
N ASP A 997 3.54 -13.55 -25.64
CA ASP A 997 3.12 -14.14 -26.91
C ASP A 997 2.21 -13.21 -27.73
N ALA A 998 2.04 -11.96 -27.29
CA ALA A 998 1.25 -10.95 -27.96
C ALA A 998 1.98 -9.60 -28.06
N ILE A 999 1.75 -8.92 -29.19
CA ILE A 999 2.19 -7.55 -29.44
C ILE A 999 0.95 -6.71 -29.72
N GLY A 1000 0.76 -5.64 -28.97
CA GLY A 1000 -0.27 -4.63 -29.22
C GLY A 1000 0.25 -3.56 -30.16
N LEU A 1001 -0.58 -3.07 -31.08
CA LEU A 1001 -0.28 -1.94 -31.96
C LEU A 1001 -1.32 -0.84 -31.75
N THR A 1002 -0.86 0.41 -31.65
CA THR A 1002 -1.72 1.61 -31.70
C THR A 1002 -1.29 2.53 -32.82
N CYS A 1003 -2.25 3.09 -33.57
CA CYS A 1003 -1.93 3.99 -34.68
C CYS A 1003 -1.37 5.34 -34.17
N GLY A 1004 -0.36 5.88 -34.85
CA GLY A 1004 0.25 7.16 -34.52
C GLY A 1004 -0.61 8.40 -34.84
N ASN A 1005 -0.42 9.50 -34.12
CA ASN A 1005 -1.20 10.75 -34.24
C ASN A 1005 -1.12 11.46 -35.61
N GLN A 1006 -0.19 11.08 -36.50
CA GLN A 1006 -0.12 11.66 -37.86
C GLN A 1006 -1.05 10.95 -38.85
N SER A 1007 -1.46 9.70 -38.57
CA SER A 1007 -2.45 8.99 -39.38
C SER A 1007 -3.84 9.64 -39.28
N SER A 1008 -4.17 10.30 -38.16
CA SER A 1008 -5.47 10.96 -37.97
C SER A 1008 -5.58 12.38 -38.53
N LYS A 1009 -4.46 13.04 -38.87
CA LYS A 1009 -4.45 14.43 -39.38
C LYS A 1009 -4.38 14.53 -40.91
N LYS A 1010 -4.10 13.44 -41.62
CA LYS A 1010 -4.12 13.41 -43.09
C LYS A 1010 -5.46 12.87 -43.59
N ARG A 1011 -6.28 13.81 -44.09
CA ARG A 1011 -7.11 13.75 -45.31
C ARG A 1011 -8.60 13.46 -45.14
N GLY A 1012 -9.41 14.44 -45.55
CA GLY A 1012 -10.83 14.25 -45.87
C GLY A 1012 -11.03 13.58 -47.24
N ARG A 1013 -10.73 12.29 -47.36
CA ARG A 1013 -11.13 11.47 -48.53
C ARG A 1013 -11.67 10.12 -48.06
N ASP A 1014 -12.96 9.91 -48.30
CA ASP A 1014 -13.73 8.66 -48.30
C ASP A 1014 -13.33 7.57 -47.29
N ASP A 1015 -14.12 7.46 -46.22
CA ASP A 1015 -14.02 6.48 -45.10
C ASP A 1015 -13.86 5.00 -45.51
N ASN A 1016 -14.16 4.62 -46.77
CA ASN A 1016 -14.03 3.23 -47.24
C ASN A 1016 -12.62 2.85 -47.74
N GLY A 1017 -11.73 3.83 -48.00
CA GLY A 1017 -10.38 3.59 -48.52
C GLY A 1017 -9.30 3.40 -47.45
N GLU A 1018 -9.42 4.09 -46.32
CA GLU A 1018 -8.38 4.15 -45.28
C GLU A 1018 -8.25 2.84 -44.48
N ASP A 1019 -9.37 2.16 -44.24
CA ASP A 1019 -9.38 0.84 -43.58
C ASP A 1019 -8.67 -0.25 -44.39
N ASN A 1020 -8.68 -0.14 -45.73
CA ASN A 1020 -7.99 -1.10 -46.59
C ASN A 1020 -6.47 -0.89 -46.58
N ASP A 1021 -5.99 0.35 -46.55
CA ASP A 1021 -4.55 0.68 -46.49
C ASP A 1021 -3.93 0.25 -45.15
N LEU A 1022 -4.64 0.47 -44.04
CA LEU A 1022 -4.24 -0.05 -42.73
C LEU A 1022 -4.25 -1.59 -42.69
N LEU A 1023 -5.23 -2.24 -43.31
CA LEU A 1023 -5.26 -3.70 -43.40
C LEU A 1023 -4.08 -4.24 -44.20
N ASP A 1024 -3.72 -3.61 -45.32
CA ASP A 1024 -2.57 -4.03 -46.13
C ASP A 1024 -1.25 -3.79 -45.41
N THR A 1025 -1.15 -2.70 -44.65
CA THR A 1025 -0.02 -2.46 -43.74
C THR A 1025 0.08 -3.55 -42.66
N LEU A 1026 -1.05 -3.93 -42.05
CA LEU A 1026 -1.08 -5.02 -41.06
C LEU A 1026 -0.73 -6.40 -41.68
N LYS A 1027 -1.08 -6.64 -42.95
CA LYS A 1027 -0.61 -7.82 -43.68
C LYS A 1027 0.90 -7.77 -43.88
N ALA A 1028 1.46 -6.61 -44.24
CA ALA A 1028 2.91 -6.43 -44.39
C ALA A 1028 3.65 -6.72 -43.07
N VAL A 1029 3.14 -6.22 -41.94
CA VAL A 1029 3.66 -6.56 -40.60
C VAL A 1029 3.61 -8.08 -40.35
N GLY A 1030 2.52 -8.74 -40.73
CA GLY A 1030 2.41 -10.19 -40.62
C GLY A 1030 3.40 -10.97 -41.51
N GLN A 1031 3.72 -10.44 -42.69
CA GLN A 1031 4.73 -11.02 -43.60
C GLN A 1031 6.16 -10.78 -43.11
N LEU A 1032 6.44 -9.62 -42.52
CA LEU A 1032 7.73 -9.32 -41.89
C LEU A 1032 8.08 -10.36 -40.82
N GLY A 1033 7.09 -10.77 -40.01
CA GLY A 1033 7.25 -11.82 -39.00
C GLY A 1033 6.95 -13.24 -39.48
N LYS A 1034 7.03 -13.52 -40.79
CA LYS A 1034 6.67 -14.83 -41.35
C LYS A 1034 7.43 -15.97 -40.67
N GLY A 1035 6.68 -16.97 -40.18
CA GLY A 1035 7.25 -18.10 -39.44
C GLY A 1035 7.30 -17.92 -37.93
N PHE A 1036 7.20 -16.69 -37.43
CA PHE A 1036 7.13 -16.35 -36.00
C PHE A 1036 5.74 -15.87 -35.59
N VAL A 1037 5.07 -15.12 -36.46
CA VAL A 1037 3.69 -14.65 -36.29
C VAL A 1037 2.70 -15.80 -36.48
N LYS A 1038 1.81 -15.98 -35.51
CA LYS A 1038 0.68 -16.92 -35.53
C LYS A 1038 -0.55 -16.31 -36.17
N SER A 1039 -0.93 -15.11 -35.75
CA SER A 1039 -2.06 -14.39 -36.35
C SER A 1039 -2.00 -12.88 -36.12
N VAL A 1040 -2.68 -12.12 -36.97
CA VAL A 1040 -2.85 -10.66 -36.83
C VAL A 1040 -4.34 -10.35 -36.78
N HIS A 1041 -4.76 -9.63 -35.74
CA HIS A 1041 -6.15 -9.26 -35.48
C HIS A 1041 -6.31 -7.74 -35.47
N PHE A 1042 -7.25 -7.22 -36.25
CA PHE A 1042 -7.62 -5.80 -36.26
C PHE A 1042 -8.88 -5.59 -35.41
N LEU A 1043 -8.81 -4.75 -34.38
CA LEU A 1043 -9.85 -4.64 -33.35
C LEU A 1043 -10.71 -3.37 -33.47
N LYS A 1044 -10.10 -2.23 -33.78
CA LYS A 1044 -10.78 -0.91 -33.81
C LYS A 1044 -10.17 -0.01 -34.87
N ALA A 1045 -11.02 0.56 -35.73
CA ALA A 1045 -10.68 1.71 -36.56
C ALA A 1045 -10.29 2.92 -35.68
N PRO A 1046 -9.41 3.83 -36.15
CA PRO A 1046 -9.03 5.02 -35.39
C PRO A 1046 -10.29 5.83 -35.05
N LYS A 1047 -10.59 6.04 -33.77
CA LYS A 1047 -11.59 7.03 -33.38
C LYS A 1047 -10.98 8.41 -33.63
N LEU A 1048 -11.49 9.14 -34.62
CA LEU A 1048 -11.31 10.58 -34.76
C LEU A 1048 -11.72 11.24 -33.44
N SER A 1049 -10.75 11.66 -32.63
CA SER A 1049 -11.01 12.53 -31.49
C SER A 1049 -11.32 13.92 -32.04
N THR A 1050 -12.59 14.32 -31.98
CA THR A 1050 -13.01 15.73 -32.02
C THR A 1050 -12.44 16.49 -30.83
#